data_AF-A0A9Q8V7X1-F1
#
_entry.id   AF-A0A9Q8V7X1-F1
#
_cell.length_a   1.000
_cell.length_b   1.000
_cell.length_c   1.000
_cell.angle_alpha   90.00
_cell.angle_beta   90.00
_cell.angle_gamma   90.00
#
_symmetry.space_group_name_H-M   'P 1'
#
loop_
_entity.id
_entity.type
_entity.pdbx_description
1 polymer ?
#
loop_
_entity_poly.entity_id
_entity_poly.type
_entity_poly.pdbx_seq_one_letter_code
_entity_poly.pdbx_strand_id
1 'polypeptide(L)'
;MTPIYLAHCWPPPLTLSIDAMATSGAYSITQPMCAARQGGKPCSGIPRVPCPKCLVVAYCDSACLKRDWGMHKRDCCAEIPDDRGPPPTVDTRSRKCFWSIEPATDMINLEKNEGVGFDDELRLLLTGFTAFRHFIYAITKLPKQANPKIKLFLNECDFPHSMRAFIALHLLSTRSGDPAMNAEAVIHSWYSSRVPKAIWQHIRSIVDRPVVTVLANVGKHGQGQENGPEAPCRSRLKEGRFQMDTEFTAAQWQEIWGRLCEPGTIMVPKATVIRFLDVRKHSNPAVVYKARMTRARQMGLQKWQFDGCLLPYAHPRDDFDTVNPLFLHKNTTFPPGATQEPMGEWPMEYLDNTESPAPNDVYGKLFYYLRSLLLEFQQRLQTLDVYVQLTSESAGQLVHWEDDAIAREPFDRIAIGDLWDMHPLLTLVAFSRILAHRDENPNAALLAHTAGCLFHNDPVVSKDKDREEEFMYKPTKTVLDEYAPPVPADISHDDPKSIRRNLGLLMWRNWDRFAAKYFSSPERFAYRSLMPLDNPVIEHESVFQAGFLGMIPREKHRVVPRWPLRLVHGNSSKPSLRDFNRYMSWGTHPTRLSVRWMEWVFSGQDPRDAEWELWMAFSQQRSPEECLRLLKDKVNGVSASRGGSDDEVTIKQVEEGMGNMSLQMSIERASGDSTEFMDPFLTDDLGSEVGQSPMAAKTAGGGGGHSVGRRAGHSTGSVFSGDKSSHTLDVEEVSEPEEAQSTKKAKKKKKKKKAKDQ
;
A
#
# COMPACT_ATOMS: atom_id res chain seq x y z
N MET A 1 -41.24 0.28 43.52
CA MET A 1 -40.03 0.90 44.08
C MET A 1 -39.63 2.04 43.15
N THR A 2 -39.69 3.25 43.67
CA THR A 2 -39.63 4.55 42.99
C THR A 2 -38.24 4.83 42.42
N PRO A 3 -38.12 5.49 41.25
CA PRO A 3 -36.84 5.94 40.71
C PRO A 3 -36.41 7.26 41.36
N ILE A 4 -35.15 7.36 41.79
CA ILE A 4 -34.54 8.59 42.28
C ILE A 4 -33.81 9.26 41.11
N TYR A 5 -34.31 10.45 40.76
CA TYR A 5 -33.68 11.46 39.93
C TYR A 5 -32.34 11.93 40.52
N LEU A 6 -31.32 12.09 39.67
CA LEU A 6 -30.23 13.05 39.90
C LEU A 6 -29.89 13.76 38.59
N ALA A 7 -30.54 14.92 38.42
CA ALA A 7 -30.01 16.04 37.66
C ALA A 7 -28.88 16.72 38.47
N HIS A 8 -28.10 17.58 37.80
CA HIS A 8 -26.97 18.42 38.27
C HIS A 8 -25.56 17.79 38.11
N CYS A 9 -24.53 18.39 37.50
CA CYS A 9 -24.24 19.77 37.09
C CYS A 9 -23.27 19.76 35.90
N TRP A 10 -23.54 20.56 34.86
CA TRP A 10 -22.53 20.97 33.88
C TRP A 10 -21.71 22.12 34.48
N PRO A 11 -20.36 22.11 34.46
CA PRO A 11 -19.60 23.29 34.82
C PRO A 11 -19.70 24.34 33.69
N PRO A 12 -19.70 25.64 34.01
CA PRO A 12 -19.63 26.68 33.00
C PRO A 12 -18.27 26.63 32.29
N PRO A 13 -18.18 27.14 31.04
CA PRO A 13 -16.91 27.16 30.30
C PRO A 13 -15.92 28.03 31.07
N LEU A 14 -14.86 27.40 31.60
CA LEU A 14 -13.70 28.12 32.10
C LEU A 14 -13.09 28.86 30.92
N THR A 15 -13.28 30.18 30.88
CA THR A 15 -12.45 31.11 30.12
C THR A 15 -11.03 30.98 30.65
N LEU A 16 -10.23 30.10 30.06
CA LEU A 16 -8.79 30.11 30.22
C LEU A 16 -8.28 31.41 29.61
N SER A 17 -7.86 32.32 30.48
CA SER A 17 -7.08 33.51 30.14
C SER A 17 -5.94 33.11 29.21
N ILE A 18 -5.87 33.81 28.07
CA ILE A 18 -4.89 33.61 27.00
C ILE A 18 -3.45 34.01 27.44
N ASP A 19 -3.26 34.60 28.62
CA ASP A 19 -2.01 35.29 28.97
C ASP A 19 -1.06 34.54 29.93
N ALA A 20 -1.03 33.20 29.90
CA ALA A 20 -0.05 32.42 30.70
C ALA A 20 0.66 31.28 29.95
N MET A 21 0.82 31.36 28.62
CA MET A 21 1.58 30.36 27.82
C MET A 21 2.91 30.85 27.23
N ALA A 22 3.45 31.95 27.73
CA ALA A 22 4.78 32.41 27.32
C ALA A 22 5.89 31.73 28.13
N THR A 23 6.16 30.44 27.86
CA THR A 23 7.49 29.79 27.84
C THR A 23 7.34 28.27 27.64
N SER A 24 7.04 27.82 26.42
CA SER A 24 7.37 26.46 25.98
C SER A 24 7.88 26.54 24.54
N GLY A 25 9.10 26.06 24.30
CA GLY A 25 9.82 26.22 23.04
C GLY A 25 8.98 25.81 21.83
N ALA A 26 8.98 26.67 20.81
CA ALA A 26 8.36 26.37 19.52
C ALA A 26 8.91 25.04 18.98
N TYR A 27 8.04 24.20 18.42
CA TYR A 27 8.47 23.01 17.71
C TYR A 27 9.34 23.43 16.52
N SER A 28 10.55 22.88 16.43
CA SER A 28 11.39 23.05 15.25
C SER A 28 11.01 22.00 14.22
N ILE A 29 10.64 22.46 13.02
CA ILE A 29 10.45 21.61 11.84
C ILE A 29 11.64 20.67 11.68
N THR A 30 11.35 19.40 11.36
CA THR A 30 12.32 18.32 11.28
C THR A 30 13.34 18.58 10.18
N GLN A 31 14.57 18.98 10.54
CA GLN A 31 15.65 19.19 9.57
C GLN A 31 16.53 17.94 9.40
N PRO A 32 17.22 17.80 8.25
CA PRO A 32 18.27 16.80 8.13
C PRO A 32 19.42 17.10 9.10
N MET A 33 19.78 16.12 9.93
CA MET A 33 20.76 16.33 11.01
C MET A 33 21.95 15.39 10.94
N CYS A 34 23.11 15.91 11.35
CA CYS A 34 24.31 15.11 11.58
C CYS A 34 24.05 14.09 12.70
N ALA A 35 24.37 12.81 12.43
CA ALA A 35 24.15 11.74 13.39
C ALA A 35 25.08 11.82 14.61
N ALA A 36 26.21 12.55 14.51
CA ALA A 36 27.15 12.66 15.61
C ALA A 36 26.61 13.52 16.76
N ARG A 37 26.91 13.09 17.99
CA ARG A 37 26.65 13.86 19.21
C ARG A 37 27.94 14.46 19.78
N GLN A 38 27.86 15.67 20.33
CA GLN A 38 28.95 16.37 21.04
C GLN A 38 28.50 16.62 22.50
N GLY A 39 29.16 15.97 23.46
CA GLY A 39 28.77 16.09 24.88
C GLY A 39 27.31 15.68 25.14
N GLY A 40 26.80 14.67 24.41
CA GLY A 40 25.41 14.21 24.49
C GLY A 40 24.40 15.01 23.63
N LYS A 41 24.77 16.20 23.15
CA LYS A 41 23.90 17.06 22.32
C LYS A 41 24.04 16.73 20.82
N PRO A 42 22.97 16.82 20.02
CA PRO A 42 23.05 16.67 18.56
C PRO A 42 23.97 17.72 17.92
N CYS A 43 24.75 17.32 16.92
CA CYS A 43 25.50 18.25 16.09
C CYS A 43 24.56 18.99 15.13
N SER A 44 24.66 20.32 15.07
CA SER A 44 23.85 21.18 14.18
C SER A 44 24.38 21.30 12.75
N GLY A 45 25.48 20.61 12.42
CA GLY A 45 26.06 20.64 11.08
C GLY A 45 25.16 19.95 10.05
N ILE A 46 25.14 20.49 8.83
CA ILE A 46 24.37 19.92 7.71
C ILE A 46 25.03 18.60 7.28
N PRO A 47 24.33 17.45 7.34
CA PRO A 47 24.91 16.17 6.96
C PRO A 47 25.19 16.09 5.45
N ARG A 48 26.41 15.71 5.08
CA ARG A 48 26.87 15.55 3.70
C ARG A 48 27.65 14.25 3.46
N VAL A 49 28.20 13.66 4.52
CA VAL A 49 29.05 12.47 4.47
C VAL A 49 28.26 11.27 5.01
N PRO A 50 27.67 10.42 4.16
CA PRO A 50 26.98 9.22 4.61
C PRO A 50 27.95 8.22 5.23
N CYS A 51 27.49 7.41 6.20
CA CYS A 51 28.29 6.32 6.74
C CYS A 51 28.61 5.31 5.62
N PRO A 52 29.89 5.02 5.32
CA PRO A 52 30.27 4.23 4.15
C PRO A 52 29.82 2.76 4.23
N LYS A 53 29.45 2.27 5.41
CA LYS A 53 29.04 0.88 5.61
C LYS A 53 27.53 0.68 5.52
N CYS A 54 26.75 1.41 6.31
CA CYS A 54 25.31 1.20 6.38
C CYS A 54 24.53 2.13 5.45
N LEU A 55 25.05 3.33 5.19
CA LEU A 55 24.40 4.41 4.44
C LEU A 55 23.02 4.83 5.00
N VAL A 56 22.70 4.47 6.25
CA VAL A 56 21.44 4.86 6.93
C VAL A 56 21.58 6.11 7.80
N VAL A 57 22.81 6.59 8.02
CA VAL A 57 23.10 7.85 8.71
C VAL A 57 24.10 8.67 7.92
N ALA A 58 24.14 9.97 8.17
CA ALA A 58 25.09 10.90 7.57
C ALA A 58 25.61 11.92 8.59
N TYR A 59 26.77 12.48 8.28
CA TYR A 59 27.55 13.37 9.14
C TYR A 59 27.90 14.65 8.39
N CYS A 60 28.12 15.76 9.10
CA CYS A 60 28.54 17.01 8.45
C CYS A 60 29.97 16.92 7.87
N ASP A 61 30.83 16.14 8.51
CA ASP A 61 32.22 15.94 8.11
C ASP A 61 32.78 14.60 8.63
N SER A 62 34.00 14.26 8.21
CA SER A 62 34.70 13.04 8.63
C SER A 62 35.07 13.03 10.12
N ALA A 63 35.21 14.19 10.77
CA ALA A 63 35.54 14.26 12.20
C ALA A 63 34.33 13.82 13.04
N CYS A 64 33.13 14.26 12.69
CA CYS A 64 31.87 13.83 13.29
C CYS A 64 31.62 12.34 13.08
N LEU A 65 31.90 11.81 11.89
CA LEU A 65 31.84 10.37 11.64
C LEU A 65 32.77 9.60 12.57
N LYS A 66 34.05 9.98 12.63
CA LYS A 66 35.05 9.31 13.50
C LYS A 66 34.65 9.37 14.98
N ARG A 67 34.11 10.51 15.43
CA ARG A 67 33.64 10.71 16.81
C ARG A 67 32.47 9.78 17.15
N ASP A 68 31.47 9.72 16.26
CA ASP A 68 30.26 8.91 16.48
C ASP A 68 30.51 7.40 16.31
N TRP A 69 31.53 7.03 15.53
CA TRP A 69 31.83 5.64 15.17
C TRP A 69 31.89 4.69 16.37
N GLY A 70 32.43 5.13 17.51
CA GLY A 70 32.49 4.31 18.73
C GLY A 70 31.11 3.82 19.19
N MET A 71 30.07 4.64 19.06
CA MET A 71 28.68 4.27 19.39
C MET A 71 27.98 3.64 18.19
N HIS A 72 28.05 4.27 17.02
CA HIS A 72 27.35 3.84 15.82
C HIS A 72 27.82 2.46 15.31
N LYS A 73 29.09 2.10 15.49
CA LYS A 73 29.64 0.80 15.03
C LYS A 73 28.81 -0.39 15.54
N ARG A 74 28.25 -0.29 16.76
CA ARG A 74 27.40 -1.34 17.34
C ARG A 74 26.18 -1.58 16.46
N ASP A 75 25.41 -0.55 16.17
CA ASP A 75 24.21 -0.67 15.33
C ASP A 75 24.59 -0.91 13.85
N CYS A 76 25.66 -0.27 13.38
CA CYS A 76 26.16 -0.37 12.02
C CYS A 76 26.70 -1.76 11.66
N CYS A 77 27.13 -2.55 12.65
CA CYS A 77 27.71 -3.88 12.43
C CYS A 77 26.91 -5.02 13.07
N ALA A 78 25.97 -4.75 13.97
CA ALA A 78 25.19 -5.78 14.64
C ALA A 78 24.42 -6.66 13.64
N GLU A 79 24.37 -7.95 13.93
CA GLU A 79 23.44 -8.85 13.28
C GLU A 79 22.02 -8.58 13.77
N ILE A 80 21.08 -8.85 12.88
CA ILE A 80 19.67 -8.66 13.15
C ILE A 80 19.13 -9.95 13.79
N PRO A 81 18.61 -9.89 15.05
CA PRO A 81 18.12 -11.07 15.75
C PRO A 81 17.00 -11.79 14.98
N ASP A 82 16.96 -13.11 15.11
CA ASP A 82 16.00 -13.99 14.41
C ASP A 82 14.56 -13.94 14.96
N ASP A 83 14.34 -13.50 16.20
CA ASP A 83 13.10 -13.81 16.93
C ASP A 83 12.17 -12.59 17.18
N ARG A 84 11.60 -12.03 16.10
CA ARG A 84 10.73 -10.83 16.19
C ARG A 84 9.26 -11.02 15.76
N GLY A 85 8.84 -12.20 15.32
CA GLY A 85 7.46 -12.40 14.83
C GLY A 85 6.86 -13.75 15.20
N PRO A 86 5.57 -13.98 14.92
CA PRO A 86 4.93 -15.26 15.13
C PRO A 86 5.63 -16.34 14.29
N PRO A 87 5.57 -17.62 14.69
CA PRO A 87 6.08 -18.70 13.86
C PRO A 87 5.48 -18.63 12.44
N PRO A 88 6.24 -19.03 11.39
CA PRO A 88 5.81 -18.96 9.99
C PRO A 88 4.47 -19.66 9.71
N THR A 89 4.10 -20.62 10.55
CA THR A 89 2.88 -21.44 10.46
C THR A 89 1.57 -20.70 10.73
N VAL A 90 1.61 -19.47 11.25
CA VAL A 90 0.40 -18.65 11.43
C VAL A 90 -0.07 -18.17 10.06
N ASP A 91 -1.24 -18.64 9.61
CA ASP A 91 -1.86 -18.21 8.35
C ASP A 91 -1.82 -16.69 8.20
N THR A 92 -0.87 -16.25 7.38
CA THR A 92 -0.57 -14.84 7.13
C THR A 92 -1.72 -14.15 6.40
N ARG A 93 -2.62 -14.91 5.76
CA ARG A 93 -3.80 -14.41 5.04
C ARG A 93 -4.88 -13.90 5.98
N SER A 94 -4.92 -14.37 7.23
CA SER A 94 -5.91 -13.97 8.25
C SER A 94 -5.50 -12.72 9.05
N ARG A 95 -4.30 -12.16 8.81
CA ARG A 95 -3.78 -11.05 9.60
C ARG A 95 -4.49 -9.75 9.22
N LYS A 96 -5.34 -9.25 10.13
CA LYS A 96 -5.92 -7.91 10.03
C LYS A 96 -4.82 -6.87 9.78
N CYS A 97 -4.99 -6.05 8.75
CA CYS A 97 -4.11 -4.96 8.43
C CYS A 97 -4.83 -3.63 8.64
N PHE A 98 -4.15 -2.69 9.29
CA PHE A 98 -4.63 -1.32 9.48
C PHE A 98 -4.23 -0.41 8.31
N TRP A 99 -3.31 -0.85 7.46
CA TRP A 99 -2.80 -0.07 6.34
C TRP A 99 -3.30 -0.64 5.02
N SER A 100 -3.61 0.23 4.08
CA SER A 100 -4.01 -0.20 2.75
C SER A 100 -2.95 -1.08 2.07
N ILE A 101 -3.39 -1.98 1.19
CA ILE A 101 -2.54 -2.91 0.43
C ILE A 101 -1.95 -2.28 -0.83
N GLU A 102 -2.51 -1.15 -1.29
CA GLU A 102 -2.14 -0.45 -2.51
C GLU A 102 -1.61 0.97 -2.24
N PRO A 103 -0.73 1.49 -3.11
CA PRO A 103 -0.19 2.83 -2.95
C PRO A 103 -1.21 3.89 -3.36
N ALA A 104 -1.05 5.08 -2.80
CA ALA A 104 -1.66 6.29 -3.33
C ALA A 104 -1.43 6.36 -4.84
N THR A 105 -2.50 6.61 -5.58
CA THR A 105 -2.56 6.44 -7.03
C THR A 105 -3.44 7.56 -7.56
N ASP A 106 -3.10 8.10 -8.73
CA ASP A 106 -3.83 9.22 -9.33
C ASP A 106 -5.17 8.71 -9.88
N MET A 107 -6.22 8.83 -9.06
CA MET A 107 -7.58 8.39 -9.39
C MET A 107 -8.31 9.32 -10.37
N ILE A 108 -7.73 10.49 -10.68
CA ILE A 108 -8.32 11.45 -11.61
C ILE A 108 -7.69 11.23 -13.00
N ASN A 109 -6.35 11.18 -13.04
CA ASN A 109 -5.54 11.09 -14.25
C ASN A 109 -5.97 12.11 -15.32
N LEU A 110 -6.17 13.35 -14.85
CA LEU A 110 -6.85 14.43 -15.58
C LEU A 110 -6.23 14.68 -16.96
N GLU A 111 -4.90 14.75 -17.04
CA GLU A 111 -4.18 15.06 -18.29
C GLU A 111 -4.56 14.13 -19.45
N LYS A 112 -4.73 12.83 -19.16
CA LYS A 112 -5.03 11.82 -20.17
C LYS A 112 -6.51 11.67 -20.48
N ASN A 113 -7.37 12.13 -19.59
CA ASN A 113 -8.81 11.93 -19.65
C ASN A 113 -9.53 13.21 -20.10
N GLU A 114 -9.54 14.24 -19.26
CA GLU A 114 -10.20 15.52 -19.50
C GLU A 114 -9.29 16.57 -20.17
N GLY A 115 -7.97 16.42 -20.04
CA GLY A 115 -6.96 17.28 -20.64
C GLY A 115 -6.35 18.31 -19.70
N VAL A 116 -5.22 18.89 -20.13
CA VAL A 116 -4.40 19.79 -19.29
C VAL A 116 -5.02 21.14 -18.95
N GLY A 117 -6.05 21.56 -19.68
CA GLY A 117 -6.73 22.85 -19.50
C GLY A 117 -8.15 22.73 -18.98
N PHE A 118 -8.49 21.59 -18.37
CA PHE A 118 -9.82 21.35 -17.85
C PHE A 118 -10.13 22.28 -16.65
N ASP A 119 -11.31 22.90 -16.69
CA ASP A 119 -11.80 23.95 -15.77
C ASP A 119 -13.29 23.75 -15.43
N ASP A 120 -13.79 22.51 -15.59
CA ASP A 120 -15.17 22.15 -15.26
C ASP A 120 -15.23 21.38 -13.93
N GLU A 121 -16.42 20.93 -13.54
CA GLU A 121 -16.64 20.15 -12.34
C GLU A 121 -16.21 18.67 -12.51
N LEU A 122 -15.62 18.11 -11.45
CA LEU A 122 -15.37 16.68 -11.28
C LEU A 122 -15.92 16.19 -9.95
N ARG A 123 -16.73 15.16 -10.01
CA ARG A 123 -17.37 14.50 -8.87
C ARG A 123 -16.67 13.18 -8.59
N LEU A 124 -16.10 13.05 -7.40
CA LEU A 124 -15.28 11.92 -6.99
C LEU A 124 -15.90 11.26 -5.76
N LEU A 125 -16.03 9.93 -5.78
CA LEU A 125 -16.31 9.12 -4.59
C LEU A 125 -15.10 8.25 -4.29
N LEU A 126 -14.46 8.46 -3.14
CA LEU A 126 -13.35 7.64 -2.67
C LEU A 126 -13.78 6.92 -1.39
N THR A 127 -13.84 5.58 -1.45
CA THR A 127 -14.19 4.73 -0.32
C THR A 127 -13.22 3.55 -0.18
N GLY A 128 -13.04 3.05 1.04
CA GLY A 128 -12.13 1.95 1.36
C GLY A 128 -11.08 2.32 2.41
N PHE A 129 -10.00 1.54 2.52
CA PHE A 129 -8.95 1.80 3.50
C PHE A 129 -8.08 2.98 3.08
N THR A 130 -7.93 3.94 4.00
CA THR A 130 -7.05 5.13 3.89
C THR A 130 -7.23 5.92 2.59
N ALA A 131 -8.44 6.00 2.07
CA ALA A 131 -8.77 6.50 0.74
C ALA A 131 -8.30 7.95 0.50
N PHE A 132 -8.22 8.76 1.56
CA PHE A 132 -7.77 10.14 1.48
C PHE A 132 -6.36 10.32 0.86
N ARG A 133 -5.47 9.32 1.00
CA ARG A 133 -4.14 9.37 0.39
C ARG A 133 -4.18 9.46 -1.14
N HIS A 134 -5.19 8.83 -1.77
CA HIS A 134 -5.40 8.90 -3.21
C HIS A 134 -5.75 10.32 -3.64
N PHE A 135 -6.59 11.01 -2.85
CA PHE A 135 -6.95 12.39 -3.12
C PHE A 135 -5.73 13.32 -3.03
N ILE A 136 -4.93 13.19 -1.96
CA ILE A 136 -3.69 13.97 -1.81
C ILE A 136 -2.81 13.79 -3.04
N TYR A 137 -2.56 12.53 -3.41
CA TYR A 137 -1.72 12.22 -4.55
C TYR A 137 -2.29 12.75 -5.86
N ALA A 138 -3.58 12.53 -6.15
CA ALA A 138 -4.22 12.99 -7.37
C ALA A 138 -4.18 14.53 -7.51
N ILE A 139 -4.43 15.28 -6.44
CA ILE A 139 -4.37 16.76 -6.45
C ILE A 139 -2.97 17.27 -6.80
N THR A 140 -1.92 16.62 -6.29
CA THR A 140 -0.52 16.97 -6.63
C THR A 140 -0.12 16.59 -8.05
N LYS A 141 -0.82 15.64 -8.69
CA LYS A 141 -0.57 15.26 -10.09
C LYS A 141 -1.40 16.07 -11.10
N LEU A 142 -2.31 16.93 -10.65
CA LEU A 142 -3.08 17.78 -11.55
C LEU A 142 -2.16 18.69 -12.39
N PRO A 143 -2.41 18.82 -13.70
CA PRO A 143 -1.70 19.78 -14.54
C PRO A 143 -1.79 21.20 -13.95
N LYS A 144 -0.68 21.95 -14.01
CA LYS A 144 -0.62 23.31 -13.44
C LYS A 144 -1.64 24.27 -14.07
N GLN A 145 -1.99 24.05 -15.33
CA GLN A 145 -2.95 24.84 -16.11
C GLN A 145 -4.40 24.44 -15.83
N ALA A 146 -4.64 23.28 -15.22
CA ALA A 146 -5.98 22.82 -14.91
C ALA A 146 -6.47 23.44 -13.60
N ASN A 147 -7.75 23.84 -13.61
CA ASN A 147 -8.42 24.45 -12.48
C ASN A 147 -9.83 23.83 -12.26
N PRO A 148 -9.93 22.50 -12.17
CA PRO A 148 -11.22 21.85 -11.96
C PRO A 148 -11.89 22.31 -10.67
N LYS A 149 -13.23 22.32 -10.67
CA LYS A 149 -14.02 22.33 -9.43
C LYS A 149 -14.17 20.90 -8.97
N ILE A 150 -13.74 20.59 -7.76
CA ILE A 150 -13.71 19.21 -7.28
C ILE A 150 -14.74 19.03 -6.17
N LYS A 151 -15.71 18.14 -6.40
CA LYS A 151 -16.62 17.65 -5.37
C LYS A 151 -16.19 16.24 -4.97
N LEU A 152 -15.54 16.14 -3.81
CA LEU A 152 -15.08 14.89 -3.24
C LEU A 152 -16.07 14.38 -2.18
N PHE A 153 -16.44 13.11 -2.29
CA PHE A 153 -17.14 12.36 -1.27
C PHE A 153 -16.17 11.31 -0.76
N LEU A 154 -15.76 11.45 0.49
CA LEU A 154 -14.76 10.63 1.13
C LEU A 154 -15.41 9.82 2.23
N ASN A 155 -15.34 8.49 2.10
CA ASN A 155 -15.89 7.56 3.06
C ASN A 155 -14.83 6.53 3.46
N GLU A 156 -14.17 6.71 4.60
CA GLU A 156 -13.15 5.77 5.05
C GLU A 156 -13.78 4.48 5.60
N CYS A 157 -13.05 3.35 5.51
CA CYS A 157 -13.58 2.02 5.85
C CYS A 157 -14.03 1.85 7.33
N ASP A 158 -13.48 2.65 8.24
CA ASP A 158 -13.87 2.67 9.63
C ASP A 158 -13.69 4.06 10.25
N PHE A 159 -14.19 4.19 11.48
CA PHE A 159 -14.15 5.46 12.18
C PHE A 159 -12.72 5.93 12.55
N PRO A 160 -11.80 5.07 13.05
CA PRO A 160 -10.39 5.46 13.23
C PRO A 160 -9.74 6.09 11.98
N HIS A 161 -10.01 5.55 10.79
CA HIS A 161 -9.52 6.13 9.54
C HIS A 161 -10.24 7.46 9.22
N SER A 162 -11.56 7.51 9.38
CA SER A 162 -12.37 8.73 9.19
C SER A 162 -11.91 9.89 10.09
N MET A 163 -11.63 9.62 11.36
CA MET A 163 -11.11 10.60 12.31
C MET A 163 -9.73 11.12 11.89
N ARG A 164 -8.85 10.26 11.37
CA ARG A 164 -7.53 10.68 10.88
C ARG A 164 -7.63 11.50 9.60
N ALA A 165 -8.56 11.18 8.71
CA ALA A 165 -8.86 11.97 7.53
C ALA A 165 -9.42 13.35 7.92
N PHE A 166 -10.36 13.41 8.87
CA PHE A 166 -10.91 14.65 9.43
C PHE A 166 -9.81 15.57 9.98
N ILE A 167 -8.94 15.06 10.87
CA ILE A 167 -7.84 15.84 11.45
C ILE A 167 -6.89 16.33 10.36
N ALA A 168 -6.53 15.48 9.41
CA ALA A 168 -5.62 15.85 8.34
C ALA A 168 -6.22 16.86 7.36
N LEU A 169 -7.51 16.76 7.01
CA LEU A 169 -8.20 17.76 6.19
C LEU A 169 -8.22 19.13 6.89
N HIS A 170 -8.49 19.19 8.19
CA HIS A 170 -8.40 20.44 8.95
C HIS A 170 -6.98 21.03 8.94
N LEU A 171 -5.95 20.21 9.13
CA LEU A 171 -4.54 20.64 9.11
C LEU A 171 -4.08 21.09 7.72
N LEU A 172 -4.52 20.44 6.65
CA LEU A 172 -4.04 20.72 5.30
C LEU A 172 -4.89 21.75 4.55
N SER A 173 -6.09 22.09 5.05
CA SER A 173 -6.93 23.13 4.46
C SER A 173 -6.78 24.49 5.15
N THR A 174 -6.34 24.53 6.41
CA THR A 174 -6.22 25.79 7.16
C THR A 174 -5.26 26.77 6.48
N ARG A 175 -5.65 28.05 6.44
CA ARG A 175 -4.79 29.16 5.99
C ARG A 175 -3.98 29.78 7.12
N SER A 176 -4.19 29.30 8.34
CA SER A 176 -3.48 29.75 9.53
C SER A 176 -2.41 28.74 9.94
N GLY A 177 -1.28 29.22 10.47
CA GLY A 177 -0.16 28.39 10.89
C GLY A 177 0.87 28.13 9.80
N ASP A 178 1.95 27.44 10.17
CA ASP A 178 3.03 27.06 9.26
C ASP A 178 2.65 25.80 8.47
N PRO A 179 2.59 25.85 7.12
CA PRO A 179 2.29 24.68 6.29
C PRO A 179 3.23 23.49 6.51
N ALA A 180 4.50 23.74 6.89
CA ALA A 180 5.44 22.68 7.21
C ALA A 180 5.08 22.00 8.53
N MET A 181 4.63 22.77 9.52
CA MET A 181 4.15 22.24 10.79
C MET A 181 2.87 21.42 10.61
N ASN A 182 1.95 21.88 9.75
CA ASN A 182 0.75 21.12 9.37
C ASN A 182 1.11 19.78 8.71
N ALA A 183 2.06 19.79 7.77
CA ALA A 183 2.52 18.58 7.10
C ALA A 183 3.14 17.57 8.09
N GLU A 184 4.04 18.02 8.98
CA GLU A 184 4.66 17.14 9.97
C GLU A 184 3.65 16.65 11.01
N ALA A 185 2.68 17.48 11.41
CA ALA A 185 1.56 17.08 12.26
C ALA A 185 0.73 15.95 11.63
N VAL A 186 0.42 16.04 10.32
CA VAL A 186 -0.27 14.96 9.59
C VAL A 186 0.57 13.69 9.59
N ILE A 187 1.86 13.76 9.21
CA ILE A 187 2.76 12.60 9.17
C ILE A 187 2.81 11.89 10.53
N HIS A 188 2.96 12.65 11.62
CA HIS A 188 3.02 12.10 12.96
C HIS A 188 1.67 11.55 13.43
N SER A 189 0.56 12.23 13.12
CA SER A 189 -0.78 11.74 13.39
C SER A 189 -1.05 10.41 12.69
N TRP A 190 -0.49 10.22 11.50
CA TRP A 190 -0.74 9.07 10.64
C TRP A 190 0.17 7.87 10.84
N TYR A 191 1.43 8.09 11.21
CA TYR A 191 2.45 7.03 11.13
C TYR A 191 3.31 6.92 12.38
N SER A 192 3.13 7.80 13.35
CA SER A 192 3.89 7.80 14.60
C SER A 192 3.01 7.45 15.79
N SER A 193 3.39 6.43 16.58
CA SER A 193 2.69 6.06 17.82
C SER A 193 3.00 7.02 18.97
N ARG A 194 3.99 7.90 18.79
CA ARG A 194 4.33 9.00 19.69
C ARG A 194 4.50 10.26 18.88
N VAL A 195 4.21 11.39 19.50
CA VAL A 195 4.29 12.72 18.91
C VAL A 195 4.95 13.67 19.88
N PRO A 196 5.58 14.75 19.40
CA PRO A 196 6.00 15.84 20.27
C PRO A 196 4.80 16.55 20.89
N LYS A 197 4.89 16.91 22.16
CA LYS A 197 3.84 17.67 22.85
C LYS A 197 3.43 18.93 22.09
N ALA A 198 4.40 19.65 21.52
CA ALA A 198 4.15 20.85 20.72
C ALA A 198 3.38 20.57 19.41
N ILE A 199 3.67 19.45 18.73
CA ILE A 199 2.89 19.00 17.57
C ILE A 199 1.45 18.66 17.99
N TRP A 200 1.27 17.98 19.13
CA TRP A 200 -0.08 17.66 19.61
C TRP A 200 -0.89 18.92 19.97
N GLN A 201 -0.24 19.89 20.63
CA GLN A 201 -0.85 21.18 20.95
C GLN A 201 -1.27 21.93 19.68
N HIS A 202 -0.48 21.83 18.61
CA HIS A 202 -0.82 22.40 17.30
C HIS A 202 -1.99 21.69 16.61
N ILE A 203 -2.03 20.35 16.65
CA ILE A 203 -3.19 19.59 16.17
C ILE A 203 -4.46 20.06 16.90
N ARG A 204 -4.37 20.17 18.23
CA ARG A 204 -5.49 20.61 19.04
C ARG A 204 -5.90 22.05 18.73
N SER A 205 -4.97 22.99 18.61
CA SER A 205 -5.30 24.40 18.35
C SER A 205 -6.11 24.61 17.06
N ILE A 206 -5.93 23.72 16.07
CA ILE A 206 -6.65 23.75 14.80
C ILE A 206 -8.01 23.02 14.87
N VAL A 207 -8.07 21.86 15.54
CA VAL A 207 -9.21 20.94 15.46
C VAL A 207 -10.22 21.09 16.61
N ASP A 208 -9.80 21.62 17.76
CA ASP A 208 -10.59 21.68 19.00
C ASP A 208 -11.89 22.49 18.81
N ARG A 209 -11.79 23.70 18.25
CA ARG A 209 -12.95 24.60 18.08
C ARG A 209 -14.07 23.99 17.20
N PRO A 210 -13.80 23.44 16.00
CA PRO A 210 -14.81 22.73 15.22
C PRO A 210 -15.53 21.64 16.01
N VAL A 211 -14.78 20.80 16.74
CA VAL A 211 -15.34 19.67 17.50
C VAL A 211 -16.21 20.14 18.66
N VAL A 212 -15.75 21.12 19.46
CA VAL A 212 -16.55 21.70 20.57
C VAL A 212 -17.84 22.31 20.06
N THR A 213 -17.77 23.01 18.92
CA THR A 213 -18.94 23.70 18.35
C THR A 213 -20.04 22.70 18.01
N VAL A 214 -19.68 21.57 17.38
CA VAL A 214 -20.62 20.51 17.07
C VAL A 214 -21.20 19.90 18.35
N LEU A 215 -20.36 19.53 19.32
CA LEU A 215 -20.81 18.93 20.57
C LEU A 215 -21.75 19.84 21.38
N ALA A 216 -21.49 21.15 21.38
CA ALA A 216 -22.37 22.13 22.02
C ALA A 216 -23.74 22.20 21.33
N ASN A 217 -23.80 22.03 20.01
CA ASN A 217 -25.06 21.99 19.26
C ASN A 217 -25.82 20.69 19.52
N VAL A 218 -25.14 19.54 19.55
CA VAL A 218 -25.74 18.25 19.93
C VAL A 218 -26.41 18.35 21.31
N GLY A 219 -25.71 18.94 22.29
CA GLY A 219 -26.26 19.13 23.64
C GLY A 219 -27.49 20.04 23.72
N LYS A 220 -27.66 20.97 22.76
CA LYS A 220 -28.84 21.85 22.68
C LYS A 220 -30.04 21.18 21.98
N HIS A 221 -29.80 20.35 20.97
CA HIS A 221 -30.87 19.69 20.20
C HIS A 221 -31.42 18.42 20.88
N GLY A 222 -30.65 17.77 21.76
CA GLY A 222 -31.09 16.62 22.54
C GLY A 222 -32.20 16.90 23.58
N GLN A 223 -32.66 18.15 23.73
CA GLN A 223 -33.78 18.51 24.60
C GLN A 223 -35.14 18.60 23.87
N GLY A 224 -35.21 18.36 22.55
CA GLY A 224 -36.48 18.52 21.82
C GLY A 224 -36.62 17.90 20.44
N GLN A 225 -35.75 16.97 20.00
CA GLN A 225 -35.92 16.24 18.73
C GLN A 225 -36.12 14.73 18.96
N GLU A 226 -37.04 14.14 18.20
CA GLU A 226 -37.37 12.70 18.16
C GLU A 226 -36.30 11.85 17.45
N ASN A 227 -35.23 12.44 16.93
CA ASN A 227 -34.18 11.70 16.25
C ASN A 227 -33.31 10.95 17.28
N GLY A 228 -33.18 9.63 17.10
CA GLY A 228 -32.46 8.76 18.03
C GLY A 228 -30.98 9.13 18.20
N PRO A 229 -30.30 8.54 19.21
CA PRO A 229 -28.90 8.82 19.56
C PRO A 229 -27.87 8.52 18.45
N GLU A 230 -28.29 7.88 17.36
CA GLU A 230 -27.46 7.51 16.21
C GLU A 230 -27.50 8.51 15.05
N ALA A 231 -28.33 9.57 15.11
CA ALA A 231 -28.42 10.53 14.03
C ALA A 231 -27.08 11.27 13.77
N PRO A 232 -26.64 11.41 12.51
CA PRO A 232 -25.40 12.10 12.18
C PRO A 232 -25.52 13.59 12.48
N CYS A 233 -24.44 14.16 13.02
CA CYS A 233 -24.30 15.56 13.36
C CYS A 233 -23.27 16.19 12.41
N ARG A 234 -23.66 17.26 11.73
CA ARG A 234 -22.84 17.91 10.71
C ARG A 234 -21.91 18.97 11.30
N SER A 235 -20.65 18.94 10.89
CA SER A 235 -19.67 20.04 11.03
C SER A 235 -19.43 20.66 9.66
N ARG A 236 -19.31 21.99 9.60
CA ARG A 236 -18.97 22.71 8.36
C ARG A 236 -17.71 23.53 8.54
N LEU A 237 -16.77 23.35 7.63
CA LEU A 237 -15.55 24.15 7.50
C LEU A 237 -15.58 24.88 6.15
N LYS A 238 -15.23 26.17 6.17
CA LYS A 238 -15.01 26.95 4.95
C LYS A 238 -13.74 27.77 5.11
N GLU A 239 -12.79 27.54 4.22
CA GLU A 239 -11.48 28.18 4.23
C GLU A 239 -11.13 28.66 2.81
N GLY A 240 -11.52 29.89 2.51
CA GLY A 240 -11.47 30.44 1.15
C GLY A 240 -12.29 29.63 0.15
N ARG A 241 -11.62 28.99 -0.81
CA ARG A 241 -12.23 28.13 -1.86
C ARG A 241 -12.39 26.67 -1.44
N PHE A 242 -11.86 26.29 -0.28
CA PHE A 242 -12.05 24.96 0.28
C PHE A 242 -13.28 24.95 1.18
N GLN A 243 -14.15 23.97 0.99
CA GLN A 243 -15.32 23.71 1.81
C GLN A 243 -15.34 22.24 2.21
N MET A 244 -15.71 21.97 3.45
CA MET A 244 -15.87 20.60 3.93
C MET A 244 -17.09 20.51 4.84
N ASP A 245 -17.98 19.57 4.53
CA ASP A 245 -19.03 19.11 5.42
C ASP A 245 -18.61 17.73 5.96
N THR A 246 -18.70 17.53 7.27
CA THR A 246 -18.35 16.28 7.95
C THR A 246 -19.53 15.79 8.75
N GLU A 247 -19.90 14.52 8.57
CA GLU A 247 -21.04 13.90 9.24
C GLU A 247 -20.60 12.70 10.04
N PHE A 248 -20.68 12.86 11.37
CA PHE A 248 -20.41 11.79 12.33
C PHE A 248 -21.51 11.76 13.39
N THR A 249 -21.74 10.61 14.02
CA THR A 249 -22.67 10.47 15.13
C THR A 249 -22.18 11.25 16.37
N ALA A 250 -23.09 11.54 17.31
CA ALA A 250 -22.71 12.19 18.57
C ALA A 250 -21.61 11.42 19.33
N ALA A 251 -21.67 10.09 19.33
CA ALA A 251 -20.66 9.23 19.96
C ALA A 251 -19.28 9.35 19.29
N GLN A 252 -19.26 9.43 17.96
CA GLN A 252 -18.05 9.64 17.18
C GLN A 252 -17.42 11.01 17.47
N TRP A 253 -18.21 12.09 17.52
CA TRP A 253 -17.71 13.42 17.90
C TRP A 253 -17.14 13.43 19.33
N GLN A 254 -17.79 12.74 20.27
CA GLN A 254 -17.30 12.58 21.64
C GLN A 254 -15.98 11.80 21.70
N GLU A 255 -15.81 10.78 20.87
CA GLU A 255 -14.54 10.02 20.79
C GLU A 255 -13.40 10.90 20.25
N ILE A 256 -13.64 11.73 19.22
CA ILE A 256 -12.65 12.71 18.72
C ILE A 256 -12.27 13.67 19.83
N TRP A 257 -13.27 14.26 20.50
CA TRP A 257 -13.06 15.20 21.59
C TRP A 257 -12.27 14.60 22.75
N GLY A 258 -12.63 13.39 23.19
CA GLY A 258 -11.93 12.67 24.25
C GLY A 258 -10.46 12.47 23.93
N ARG A 259 -10.13 12.07 22.70
CA ARG A 259 -8.75 11.91 22.24
C ARG A 259 -7.99 13.23 22.17
N LEU A 260 -8.63 14.32 21.75
CA LEU A 260 -8.03 15.66 21.72
C LEU A 260 -7.69 16.19 23.13
N CYS A 261 -8.57 15.94 24.10
CA CYS A 261 -8.44 16.44 25.47
C CYS A 261 -7.50 15.63 26.36
N GLU A 262 -7.35 14.33 26.11
CA GLU A 262 -6.62 13.40 26.96
C GLU A 262 -5.35 12.81 26.29
N PRO A 263 -4.42 13.62 25.72
CA PRO A 263 -3.18 13.07 25.20
C PRO A 263 -2.32 12.50 26.34
N GLY A 264 -1.75 11.33 26.12
CA GLY A 264 -0.76 10.78 27.05
C GLY A 264 -1.31 10.23 28.36
N THR A 265 -2.58 9.81 28.42
CA THR A 265 -3.11 9.03 29.57
C THR A 265 -2.34 7.73 29.82
N ILE A 266 -1.67 7.22 28.78
CA ILE A 266 -0.78 6.07 28.87
C ILE A 266 0.67 6.55 28.89
N MET A 267 1.41 6.14 29.92
CA MET A 267 2.84 6.41 30.04
C MET A 267 3.64 5.75 28.92
N VAL A 268 4.65 6.46 28.39
CA VAL A 268 5.51 5.98 27.29
C VAL A 268 6.08 4.57 27.53
N PRO A 269 6.64 4.21 28.71
CA PRO A 269 7.13 2.85 28.95
C PRO A 269 6.07 1.77 28.77
N LYS A 270 4.82 2.05 29.22
CA LYS A 270 3.69 1.13 29.06
C LYS A 270 3.30 1.01 27.58
N ALA A 271 3.25 2.12 26.85
CA ALA A 271 2.97 2.13 25.41
C ALA A 271 4.04 1.35 24.61
N THR A 272 5.32 1.45 24.98
CA THR A 272 6.41 0.68 24.37
C THR A 272 6.21 -0.83 24.54
N VAL A 273 5.81 -1.28 25.73
CA VAL A 273 5.52 -2.70 25.98
C VAL A 273 4.32 -3.18 25.17
N ILE A 274 3.23 -2.40 25.14
CA ILE A 274 2.04 -2.72 24.34
C ILE A 274 2.40 -2.83 22.85
N ARG A 275 3.17 -1.87 22.34
CA ARG A 275 3.63 -1.88 20.94
C ARG A 275 4.50 -3.11 20.65
N PHE A 276 5.41 -3.46 21.54
CA PHE A 276 6.26 -4.64 21.38
C PHE A 276 5.44 -5.93 21.26
N LEU A 277 4.40 -6.09 22.09
CA LEU A 277 3.49 -7.24 22.03
C LEU A 277 2.67 -7.24 20.73
N ASP A 278 2.20 -6.08 20.29
CA ASP A 278 1.43 -5.95 19.05
C ASP A 278 2.30 -6.24 17.80
N VAL A 279 3.54 -5.71 17.76
CA VAL A 279 4.54 -6.04 16.72
C VAL A 279 4.75 -7.54 16.65
N ARG A 280 4.95 -8.21 17.79
CA ARG A 280 5.13 -9.67 17.83
C ARG A 280 3.92 -10.44 17.34
N LYS A 281 2.72 -9.89 17.48
CA LYS A 281 1.47 -10.52 17.03
C LYS A 281 1.21 -10.31 15.53
N HIS A 282 1.49 -9.10 15.03
CA HIS A 282 1.02 -8.67 13.71
C HIS A 282 2.12 -8.52 12.65
N SER A 283 3.40 -8.34 13.03
CA SER A 283 4.52 -8.21 12.08
C SER A 283 4.99 -9.56 11.52
N ASN A 284 5.72 -9.52 10.41
CA ASN A 284 6.27 -10.74 9.83
C ASN A 284 7.41 -11.31 10.69
N PRO A 285 7.66 -12.63 10.63
CA PRO A 285 8.85 -13.20 11.23
C PRO A 285 10.13 -12.65 10.58
N ALA A 286 11.24 -12.64 11.32
CA ALA A 286 12.50 -12.08 10.84
C ALA A 286 13.00 -12.75 9.57
N VAL A 287 12.70 -14.05 9.39
CA VAL A 287 13.05 -14.84 8.21
C VAL A 287 12.51 -14.22 6.91
N VAL A 288 11.29 -13.67 6.94
CA VAL A 288 10.67 -12.97 5.80
C VAL A 288 11.39 -11.66 5.53
N TYR A 289 11.77 -10.90 6.57
CA TYR A 289 12.53 -9.65 6.37
C TYR A 289 13.93 -9.93 5.81
N LYS A 290 14.60 -11.00 6.28
CA LYS A 290 15.90 -11.45 5.77
C LYS A 290 15.84 -11.86 4.29
N ALA A 291 14.76 -12.50 3.86
CA ALA A 291 14.54 -12.85 2.45
C ALA A 291 14.36 -11.63 1.53
N ARG A 292 13.76 -10.57 2.06
CA ARG A 292 13.17 -9.48 1.26
C ARG A 292 13.96 -8.19 1.28
N MET A 293 14.72 -7.91 2.34
CA MET A 293 15.27 -6.59 2.62
C MET A 293 16.78 -6.64 2.77
N THR A 294 17.47 -5.60 2.29
CA THR A 294 18.88 -5.39 2.63
C THR A 294 19.03 -5.12 4.14
N ARG A 295 20.23 -5.33 4.69
CA ARG A 295 20.48 -5.05 6.11
C ARG A 295 20.13 -3.61 6.50
N ALA A 296 20.50 -2.64 5.67
CA ALA A 296 20.19 -1.23 5.90
C ALA A 296 18.67 -0.96 5.99
N ARG A 297 17.88 -1.59 5.09
CA ARG A 297 16.42 -1.50 5.10
C ARG A 297 15.81 -2.10 6.36
N GLN A 298 16.34 -3.24 6.80
CA GLN A 298 15.88 -3.90 8.03
C GLN A 298 16.21 -3.07 9.27
N MET A 299 17.37 -2.40 9.33
CA MET A 299 17.72 -1.50 10.46
C MET A 299 16.68 -0.40 10.64
N GLY A 300 16.22 0.23 9.54
CA GLY A 300 15.16 1.24 9.59
C GLY A 300 13.84 0.68 10.13
N LEU A 301 13.40 -0.47 9.60
CA LEU A 301 12.17 -1.12 10.04
C LEU A 301 12.22 -1.49 11.52
N GLN A 302 13.33 -2.06 11.99
CA GLN A 302 13.51 -2.42 13.39
C GLN A 302 13.45 -1.22 14.32
N LYS A 303 14.00 -0.09 13.89
CA LYS A 303 13.95 1.15 14.66
C LYS A 303 12.53 1.66 14.77
N TRP A 304 11.79 1.73 13.66
CA TRP A 304 10.39 2.14 13.66
C TRP A 304 9.48 1.16 14.42
N GLN A 305 9.70 -0.15 14.34
CA GLN A 305 8.97 -1.13 15.15
C GLN A 305 9.21 -0.90 16.64
N PHE A 306 10.45 -0.59 17.03
CA PHE A 306 10.82 -0.34 18.42
C PHE A 306 10.27 0.99 18.95
N ASP A 307 10.54 2.10 18.26
CA ASP A 307 10.25 3.45 18.77
C ASP A 307 8.88 3.99 18.33
N GLY A 308 8.33 3.42 17.26
CA GLY A 308 7.05 3.78 16.67
C GLY A 308 7.00 5.14 16.00
N CYS A 309 8.13 5.77 15.67
CA CYS A 309 8.17 7.12 15.12
C CYS A 309 8.58 7.09 13.64
N LEU A 310 7.74 7.61 12.74
CA LEU A 310 8.12 7.78 11.34
C LEU A 310 9.03 9.00 11.21
N LEU A 311 10.35 8.76 11.20
CA LEU A 311 11.38 9.79 11.22
C LEU A 311 12.63 9.35 10.46
N PRO A 312 13.47 10.30 10.01
CA PRO A 312 14.83 9.99 9.58
C PRO A 312 15.59 9.20 10.66
N TYR A 313 16.42 8.26 10.23
CA TYR A 313 17.11 7.34 11.12
C TYR A 313 17.98 8.07 12.15
N ALA A 314 18.63 9.17 11.79
CA ALA A 314 19.49 9.94 12.69
C ALA A 314 18.75 10.93 13.61
N HIS A 315 17.47 11.22 13.36
CA HIS A 315 16.74 12.29 14.08
C HIS A 315 16.46 11.94 15.56
N PRO A 316 16.79 12.75 16.58
CA PRO A 316 16.51 12.48 17.99
C PRO A 316 15.04 12.13 18.26
N ARG A 317 14.81 11.27 19.26
CA ARG A 317 13.46 10.89 19.71
C ARG A 317 13.11 11.48 21.07
N ASP A 318 13.97 12.37 21.57
CA ASP A 318 13.89 12.93 22.92
C ASP A 318 12.60 13.77 23.09
N ASP A 319 12.21 14.49 22.04
CA ASP A 319 10.98 15.30 22.04
C ASP A 319 9.70 14.48 21.77
N PHE A 320 9.79 13.18 21.45
CA PHE A 320 8.65 12.30 21.16
C PHE A 320 8.13 11.65 22.45
N ASP A 321 7.68 12.50 23.37
CA ASP A 321 7.33 12.19 24.75
C ASP A 321 5.84 11.89 24.97
N THR A 322 4.99 12.19 24.00
CA THR A 322 3.54 12.08 24.12
C THR A 322 3.05 10.88 23.30
N VAL A 323 2.33 9.95 23.94
CA VAL A 323 1.67 8.84 23.21
C VAL A 323 0.61 9.41 22.29
N ASN A 324 0.61 9.00 21.03
CA ASN A 324 -0.37 9.44 20.05
C ASN A 324 -1.75 8.83 20.38
N PRO A 325 -2.73 9.62 20.85
CA PRO A 325 -4.02 9.10 21.25
C PRO A 325 -4.86 8.64 20.05
N LEU A 326 -4.46 8.89 18.80
CA LEU A 326 -5.10 8.32 17.61
C LEU A 326 -4.80 6.82 17.44
N PHE A 327 -3.69 6.33 17.98
CA PHE A 327 -3.36 4.90 17.99
C PHE A 327 -3.65 4.24 19.32
N LEU A 328 -3.36 4.91 20.43
CA LEU A 328 -3.46 4.31 21.74
C LEU A 328 -4.16 5.26 22.70
N HIS A 329 -5.44 4.99 22.93
CA HIS A 329 -6.28 5.69 23.89
C HIS A 329 -6.66 4.72 25.04
N LYS A 330 -7.74 4.98 25.78
CA LYS A 330 -8.21 4.25 26.97
C LYS A 330 -8.12 2.70 26.89
N ASN A 331 -8.20 2.13 25.69
CA ASN A 331 -8.30 0.69 25.45
C ASN A 331 -6.99 -0.11 25.57
N THR A 332 -5.83 0.48 25.83
CA THR A 332 -4.52 -0.22 26.01
C THR A 332 -4.10 -1.17 24.87
N THR A 333 -4.76 -1.12 23.71
CA THR A 333 -4.47 -1.92 22.52
C THR A 333 -4.39 -1.02 21.30
N PHE A 334 -3.44 -1.32 20.41
CA PHE A 334 -3.39 -0.69 19.09
C PHE A 334 -4.55 -1.21 18.23
N PRO A 335 -5.03 -0.42 17.25
CA PRO A 335 -5.85 -0.95 16.18
C PRO A 335 -5.15 -2.16 15.55
N PRO A 336 -5.85 -3.29 15.34
CA PRO A 336 -5.22 -4.51 14.83
C PRO A 336 -4.43 -4.26 13.55
N GLY A 337 -3.13 -4.56 13.57
CA GLY A 337 -2.26 -4.37 12.42
C GLY A 337 -1.63 -2.97 12.29
N ALA A 338 -1.91 -2.01 13.17
CA ALA A 338 -1.31 -0.67 13.14
C ALA A 338 0.22 -0.67 13.39
N THR A 339 0.77 -1.76 13.92
CA THR A 339 2.23 -1.93 14.06
C THR A 339 2.88 -2.65 12.87
N GLN A 340 2.11 -3.01 11.84
CA GLN A 340 2.69 -3.38 10.55
C GLN A 340 3.24 -2.13 9.86
N GLU A 341 4.17 -2.29 8.93
CA GLU A 341 4.83 -1.14 8.30
C GLU A 341 3.92 -0.46 7.24
N PRO A 342 3.71 0.86 7.30
CA PRO A 342 2.78 1.58 6.41
C PRO A 342 3.37 1.93 5.03
N MET A 343 4.61 1.53 4.73
CA MET A 343 5.34 2.02 3.55
C MET A 343 4.73 1.63 2.20
N GLY A 344 3.84 0.64 2.17
CA GLY A 344 3.10 0.24 0.97
C GLY A 344 1.99 1.21 0.58
N GLU A 345 1.61 2.15 1.44
CA GLU A 345 0.54 3.13 1.17
C GLU A 345 0.96 4.23 0.19
N TRP A 346 2.25 4.33 -0.14
CA TRP A 346 2.79 5.36 -1.03
C TRP A 346 3.60 4.76 -2.18
N PRO A 347 3.58 5.38 -3.38
CA PRO A 347 4.35 4.89 -4.52
C PRO A 347 5.83 4.80 -4.22
N MET A 348 6.53 3.84 -4.84
CA MET A 348 7.97 3.65 -4.67
C MET A 348 8.83 4.87 -5.06
N GLU A 349 8.25 5.90 -5.68
CA GLU A 349 8.95 7.14 -6.05
C GLU A 349 9.60 7.85 -4.86
N TYR A 350 9.07 7.68 -3.64
CA TYR A 350 9.73 8.23 -2.44
C TYR A 350 11.13 7.64 -2.21
N LEU A 351 11.43 6.44 -2.72
CA LEU A 351 12.76 5.81 -2.59
C LEU A 351 13.83 6.56 -3.41
N ASP A 352 13.41 7.40 -4.34
CA ASP A 352 14.26 8.29 -5.14
C ASP A 352 14.37 9.71 -4.54
N ASN A 353 13.71 9.98 -3.41
CA ASN A 353 13.84 11.26 -2.73
C ASN A 353 15.29 11.50 -2.29
N THR A 354 15.83 12.66 -2.69
CA THR A 354 17.21 13.10 -2.43
C THR A 354 17.32 14.06 -1.24
N GLU A 355 16.20 14.53 -0.67
CA GLU A 355 16.19 15.35 0.54
C GLU A 355 16.71 14.60 1.78
N SER A 356 16.64 13.26 1.77
CA SER A 356 17.26 12.44 2.81
C SER A 356 18.78 12.37 2.60
N PRO A 357 19.61 12.83 3.55
CA PRO A 357 21.07 12.85 3.41
C PRO A 357 21.70 11.46 3.34
N ALA A 358 21.01 10.46 3.87
CA ALA A 358 21.48 9.08 3.95
C ALA A 358 20.77 8.25 2.87
N PRO A 359 21.48 7.71 1.86
CA PRO A 359 20.83 7.15 0.68
C PRO A 359 20.07 5.84 0.95
N ASN A 360 20.41 5.12 2.02
CA ASN A 360 19.68 3.94 2.47
C ASN A 360 18.72 4.20 3.64
N ASP A 361 18.55 5.46 4.07
CA ASP A 361 17.53 5.82 5.08
C ASP A 361 16.15 5.92 4.43
N VAL A 362 15.50 4.77 4.33
CA VAL A 362 14.20 4.59 3.69
C VAL A 362 13.07 5.31 4.46
N TYR A 363 13.17 5.40 5.79
CA TYR A 363 12.20 6.11 6.63
C TYR A 363 12.36 7.63 6.52
N GLY A 364 13.61 8.13 6.49
CA GLY A 364 13.88 9.53 6.20
C GLY A 364 13.42 9.94 4.80
N LYS A 365 13.66 9.10 3.79
CA LYS A 365 13.17 9.32 2.42
C LYS A 365 11.65 9.44 2.36
N LEU A 366 10.93 8.53 3.01
CA LEU A 366 9.48 8.60 3.10
C LEU A 366 9.03 9.86 3.84
N PHE A 367 9.61 10.18 5.00
CA PHE A 367 9.26 11.36 5.78
C PHE A 367 9.37 12.65 4.97
N TYR A 368 10.53 12.90 4.35
CA TYR A 368 10.74 14.09 3.54
C TYR A 368 9.87 14.11 2.29
N TYR A 369 9.63 12.95 1.67
CA TYR A 369 8.77 12.87 0.49
C TYR A 369 7.34 13.27 0.84
N LEU A 370 6.80 12.74 1.94
CA LEU A 370 5.47 13.08 2.42
C LEU A 370 5.37 14.55 2.80
N ARG A 371 6.39 15.11 3.46
CA ARG A 371 6.39 16.53 3.80
C ARG A 371 6.28 17.40 2.54
N SER A 372 7.10 17.13 1.52
CA SER A 372 7.06 17.87 0.26
C SER A 372 5.75 17.68 -0.49
N LEU A 373 5.20 16.46 -0.51
CA LEU A 373 3.91 16.15 -1.11
C LEU A 373 2.75 16.89 -0.41
N LEU A 374 2.74 16.92 0.92
CA LEU A 374 1.71 17.60 1.72
C LEU A 374 1.82 19.13 1.63
N LEU A 375 3.02 19.67 1.48
CA LEU A 375 3.22 21.09 1.19
C LEU A 375 2.66 21.47 -0.19
N GLU A 376 2.92 20.64 -1.22
CA GLU A 376 2.37 20.85 -2.55
C GLU A 376 0.84 20.73 -2.56
N PHE A 377 0.29 19.74 -1.85
CA PHE A 377 -1.14 19.57 -1.69
C PHE A 377 -1.81 20.81 -1.06
N GLN A 378 -1.25 21.34 0.03
CA GLN A 378 -1.71 22.59 0.66
C GLN A 378 -1.70 23.75 -0.32
N GLN A 379 -0.62 23.92 -1.10
CA GLN A 379 -0.53 24.97 -2.11
C GLN A 379 -1.61 24.83 -3.19
N ARG A 380 -1.89 23.61 -3.67
CA ARG A 380 -2.94 23.36 -4.65
C ARG A 380 -4.33 23.68 -4.08
N LEU A 381 -4.63 23.25 -2.85
CA LEU A 381 -5.92 23.51 -2.18
C LEU A 381 -6.21 25.01 -2.00
N GLN A 382 -5.19 25.87 -1.90
CA GLN A 382 -5.41 27.32 -1.81
C GLN A 382 -5.97 27.91 -3.11
N THR A 383 -5.71 27.27 -4.25
CA THR A 383 -6.06 27.76 -5.59
C THR A 383 -7.31 27.12 -6.17
N LEU A 384 -7.50 25.82 -5.93
CA LEU A 384 -8.62 25.04 -6.46
C LEU A 384 -9.93 25.35 -5.73
N ASP A 385 -11.06 25.15 -6.42
CA ASP A 385 -12.38 25.10 -5.81
C ASP A 385 -12.66 23.65 -5.40
N VAL A 386 -12.73 23.39 -4.09
CA VAL A 386 -12.81 22.03 -3.55
C VAL A 386 -13.90 21.97 -2.50
N TYR A 387 -14.87 21.10 -2.72
CA TYR A 387 -15.86 20.68 -1.74
C TYR A 387 -15.58 19.24 -1.31
N VAL A 388 -15.61 18.98 0.00
CA VAL A 388 -15.45 17.65 0.58
C VAL A 388 -16.66 17.30 1.44
N GLN A 389 -17.33 16.19 1.16
CA GLN A 389 -18.22 15.51 2.08
C GLN A 389 -17.44 14.37 2.75
N LEU A 390 -17.28 14.40 4.07
CA LEU A 390 -16.61 13.34 4.84
C LEU A 390 -17.63 12.59 5.70
N THR A 391 -17.70 11.27 5.50
CA THR A 391 -18.61 10.36 6.21
C THR A 391 -17.85 9.14 6.74
N SER A 392 -18.52 8.34 7.59
CA SER A 392 -18.02 7.06 8.12
C SER A 392 -19.13 5.99 8.02
N GLU A 393 -19.70 5.84 6.83
CA GLU A 393 -20.84 4.96 6.56
C GLU A 393 -20.42 3.62 5.96
N SER A 394 -21.28 2.61 6.12
CA SER A 394 -21.09 1.33 5.43
C SER A 394 -21.37 1.47 3.93
N ALA A 395 -20.70 0.67 3.09
CA ALA A 395 -20.88 0.71 1.64
C ALA A 395 -22.35 0.59 1.18
N GLY A 396 -23.15 -0.22 1.88
CA GLY A 396 -24.57 -0.39 1.59
C GLY A 396 -25.46 0.79 1.97
N GLN A 397 -24.95 1.77 2.73
CA GLN A 397 -25.66 3.01 3.06
C GLN A 397 -25.31 4.15 2.08
N LEU A 398 -24.13 4.10 1.45
CA LEU A 398 -23.68 5.09 0.46
C LEU A 398 -24.61 5.22 -0.76
N VAL A 399 -25.43 4.21 -1.02
CA VAL A 399 -26.36 4.16 -2.16
C VAL A 399 -27.67 4.88 -1.90
N HIS A 400 -28.03 5.06 -0.62
CA HIS A 400 -29.21 5.83 -0.23
C HIS A 400 -28.94 7.34 -0.27
N TRP A 401 -27.72 7.74 -0.64
CA TRP A 401 -27.38 9.14 -0.86
C TRP A 401 -28.16 9.77 -2.03
N GLU A 402 -28.78 8.97 -2.90
CA GLU A 402 -29.71 9.48 -3.93
C GLU A 402 -30.89 10.24 -3.31
N ASP A 403 -31.35 9.82 -2.13
CA ASP A 403 -32.43 10.49 -1.37
C ASP A 403 -31.94 11.76 -0.66
N ASP A 404 -30.63 11.86 -0.42
CA ASP A 404 -29.99 13.04 0.13
C ASP A 404 -29.65 14.04 -0.98
N ALA A 405 -29.87 15.33 -0.77
CA ALA A 405 -29.76 16.34 -1.84
C ALA A 405 -28.35 16.46 -2.47
N ILE A 406 -27.36 15.74 -1.93
CA ILE A 406 -25.93 15.85 -2.25
C ILE A 406 -25.50 14.85 -3.36
N ALA A 407 -26.10 13.66 -3.47
CA ALA A 407 -25.73 12.66 -4.49
C ALA A 407 -26.74 12.49 -5.64
N ARG A 408 -27.64 13.46 -5.85
CA ARG A 408 -28.58 13.47 -7.00
C ARG A 408 -27.91 13.45 -8.39
N GLU A 409 -26.63 13.79 -8.46
CA GLU A 409 -25.86 13.81 -9.70
C GLU A 409 -24.76 12.74 -9.62
N PRO A 410 -24.55 11.99 -10.73
CA PRO A 410 -23.66 10.85 -10.73
C PRO A 410 -22.18 11.25 -10.62
N PHE A 411 -21.33 10.27 -10.33
CA PHE A 411 -19.90 10.42 -10.11
C PHE A 411 -19.08 10.17 -11.37
N ASP A 412 -18.05 10.98 -11.59
CA ASP A 412 -17.09 10.79 -12.67
C ASP A 412 -16.02 9.74 -12.33
N ARG A 413 -15.64 9.65 -11.05
CA ARG A 413 -14.69 8.63 -10.57
C ARG A 413 -15.20 8.06 -9.26
N ILE A 414 -15.35 6.75 -9.20
CA ILE A 414 -15.61 6.03 -7.96
C ILE A 414 -14.42 5.12 -7.71
N ALA A 415 -13.71 5.26 -6.61
CA ALA A 415 -12.67 4.32 -6.20
C ALA A 415 -13.09 3.64 -4.90
N ILE A 416 -13.13 2.31 -4.91
CA ILE A 416 -13.71 1.52 -3.81
C ILE A 416 -12.69 0.71 -3.02
N GLY A 417 -11.42 0.80 -3.42
CA GLY A 417 -10.34 0.05 -2.82
C GLY A 417 -10.57 -1.47 -2.84
N ASP A 418 -10.38 -2.08 -1.68
CA ASP A 418 -10.48 -3.50 -1.37
C ASP A 418 -11.92 -3.98 -1.08
N LEU A 419 -12.91 -3.10 -1.16
CA LEU A 419 -14.32 -3.47 -1.03
C LEU A 419 -14.72 -4.55 -2.05
N TRP A 420 -14.04 -4.64 -3.20
CA TRP A 420 -14.24 -5.73 -4.14
C TRP A 420 -13.87 -7.10 -3.57
N ASP A 421 -12.71 -7.22 -2.91
CA ASP A 421 -12.27 -8.49 -2.32
C ASP A 421 -13.18 -8.90 -1.14
N MET A 422 -13.78 -7.92 -0.47
CA MET A 422 -14.71 -8.15 0.63
C MET A 422 -16.14 -8.43 0.14
N HIS A 423 -16.70 -7.64 -0.77
CA HIS A 423 -18.10 -7.73 -1.19
C HIS A 423 -18.26 -7.42 -2.70
N PRO A 424 -17.87 -8.34 -3.61
CA PRO A 424 -17.83 -8.05 -5.04
C PRO A 424 -19.23 -7.89 -5.67
N LEU A 425 -20.24 -8.63 -5.20
CA LEU A 425 -21.63 -8.46 -5.64
C LEU A 425 -22.17 -7.09 -5.19
N LEU A 426 -22.13 -6.80 -3.89
CA LEU A 426 -22.60 -5.52 -3.33
C LEU A 426 -21.95 -4.34 -4.03
N THR A 427 -20.66 -4.42 -4.33
CA THR A 427 -19.93 -3.40 -5.08
C THR A 427 -20.61 -3.05 -6.40
N LEU A 428 -20.86 -4.03 -7.26
CA LEU A 428 -21.45 -3.74 -8.58
C LEU A 428 -22.90 -3.26 -8.45
N VAL A 429 -23.68 -3.81 -7.52
CA VAL A 429 -25.05 -3.34 -7.29
C VAL A 429 -25.04 -1.90 -6.81
N ALA A 430 -24.27 -1.60 -5.75
CA ALA A 430 -24.25 -0.31 -5.09
C ALA A 430 -23.83 0.84 -6.02
N PHE A 431 -22.76 0.63 -6.78
CA PHE A 431 -22.19 1.71 -7.60
C PHE A 431 -22.76 1.77 -9.02
N SER A 432 -23.67 0.86 -9.40
CA SER A 432 -24.28 0.86 -10.74
C SER A 432 -25.19 2.07 -11.01
N ARG A 433 -25.79 2.67 -9.99
CA ARG A 433 -26.70 3.83 -10.14
C ARG A 433 -26.03 5.18 -10.05
N ILE A 434 -24.98 5.27 -9.25
CA ILE A 434 -24.35 6.55 -8.93
C ILE A 434 -23.12 6.82 -9.81
N LEU A 435 -22.74 5.93 -10.73
CA LEU A 435 -21.66 6.17 -11.69
C LEU A 435 -22.21 6.90 -12.92
N ALA A 436 -21.52 7.94 -13.39
CA ALA A 436 -21.96 8.70 -14.56
C ALA A 436 -22.01 7.79 -15.80
N HIS A 437 -23.09 7.93 -16.56
CA HIS A 437 -23.24 7.20 -17.81
C HIS A 437 -22.16 7.64 -18.79
N ARG A 438 -21.66 6.70 -19.60
CA ARG A 438 -20.59 6.96 -20.57
C ARG A 438 -20.92 8.09 -21.55
N ASP A 439 -22.20 8.30 -21.84
CA ASP A 439 -22.65 9.37 -22.73
C ASP A 439 -22.60 10.76 -22.05
N GLU A 440 -22.69 10.81 -20.72
CA GLU A 440 -22.51 12.05 -19.94
C GLU A 440 -21.02 12.34 -19.73
N ASN A 441 -20.26 11.32 -19.31
CA ASN A 441 -18.80 11.41 -19.22
C ASN A 441 -18.13 10.13 -19.78
N PRO A 442 -17.47 10.20 -20.96
CA PRO A 442 -16.83 9.03 -21.56
C PRO A 442 -15.62 8.50 -20.77
N ASN A 443 -15.11 9.30 -19.82
CA ASN A 443 -14.04 8.95 -18.91
C ASN A 443 -14.54 8.45 -17.56
N ALA A 444 -15.85 8.45 -17.31
CA ALA A 444 -16.43 7.92 -16.09
C ALA A 444 -15.92 6.50 -15.82
N ALA A 445 -15.54 6.23 -14.57
CA ALA A 445 -14.99 4.94 -14.18
C ALA A 445 -15.24 4.61 -12.70
N LEU A 446 -15.67 3.37 -12.46
CA LEU A 446 -15.57 2.70 -11.17
C LEU A 446 -14.26 1.91 -11.14
N LEU A 447 -13.42 2.20 -10.16
CA LEU A 447 -12.07 1.67 -9.96
C LEU A 447 -12.08 0.72 -8.77
N ALA A 448 -11.82 -0.55 -9.04
CA ALA A 448 -11.76 -1.61 -8.05
C ALA A 448 -10.44 -2.36 -8.17
N HIS A 449 -9.99 -3.03 -7.11
CA HIS A 449 -8.81 -3.90 -7.21
C HIS A 449 -8.98 -5.20 -6.44
N THR A 450 -8.18 -6.20 -6.83
CA THR A 450 -8.15 -7.52 -6.19
C THR A 450 -6.73 -8.06 -6.09
N ALA A 451 -6.39 -8.59 -4.92
CA ALA A 451 -5.16 -9.37 -4.74
C ALA A 451 -5.39 -10.87 -4.94
N GLY A 452 -6.64 -11.34 -4.92
CA GLY A 452 -7.00 -12.76 -4.95
C GLY A 452 -6.78 -13.44 -6.31
N CYS A 453 -6.75 -12.67 -7.40
CA CYS A 453 -6.73 -13.19 -8.76
C CYS A 453 -5.46 -13.97 -9.16
N LEU A 454 -4.36 -13.86 -8.40
CA LEU A 454 -3.15 -14.66 -8.66
C LEU A 454 -3.03 -15.91 -7.79
N PHE A 455 -3.85 -16.06 -6.75
CA PHE A 455 -3.69 -17.13 -5.75
C PHE A 455 -4.85 -18.14 -5.75
N HIS A 456 -5.84 -17.98 -6.63
CA HIS A 456 -6.99 -18.88 -6.75
C HIS A 456 -6.58 -20.32 -7.12
N ASN A 457 -7.29 -21.32 -6.60
CA ASN A 457 -7.00 -22.75 -6.80
C ASN A 457 -7.90 -23.38 -7.87
N ASP A 458 -8.09 -22.68 -8.98
CA ASP A 458 -8.88 -23.23 -10.09
C ASP A 458 -8.09 -24.37 -10.78
N PRO A 459 -8.72 -25.53 -11.08
CA PRO A 459 -8.08 -26.62 -11.80
C PRO A 459 -7.41 -26.20 -13.11
N VAL A 460 -7.92 -25.16 -13.78
CA VAL A 460 -7.40 -24.69 -15.08
C VAL A 460 -5.98 -24.12 -14.97
N VAL A 461 -5.58 -23.61 -13.80
CA VAL A 461 -4.24 -23.05 -13.57
C VAL A 461 -3.32 -23.98 -12.77
N SER A 462 -3.78 -25.20 -12.43
CA SER A 462 -2.99 -26.18 -11.64
C SER A 462 -1.64 -26.49 -12.29
N LYS A 463 -1.64 -26.86 -13.57
CA LYS A 463 -0.42 -27.15 -14.35
C LYS A 463 0.58 -26.00 -14.38
N ASP A 464 0.12 -24.75 -14.37
CA ASP A 464 1.02 -23.59 -14.35
C ASP A 464 1.63 -23.39 -12.96
N LYS A 465 0.86 -23.66 -11.89
CA LYS A 465 1.40 -23.64 -10.52
C LYS A 465 2.43 -24.75 -10.31
N ASP A 466 2.16 -25.95 -10.81
CA ASP A 466 3.09 -27.08 -10.71
C ASP A 466 4.42 -26.75 -11.40
N ARG A 467 4.36 -26.12 -12.59
CA ARG A 467 5.56 -25.63 -13.30
C ARG A 467 6.32 -24.56 -12.52
N GLU A 468 5.60 -23.63 -11.89
CA GLU A 468 6.24 -22.62 -11.04
C GLU A 468 6.92 -23.23 -9.82
N GLU A 469 6.33 -24.28 -9.24
CA GLU A 469 6.94 -25.05 -8.17
C GLU A 469 8.23 -25.74 -8.62
N GLU A 470 8.28 -26.30 -9.84
CA GLU A 470 9.53 -26.83 -10.39
C GLU A 470 10.65 -25.76 -10.50
N PHE A 471 10.29 -24.52 -10.82
CA PHE A 471 11.24 -23.41 -10.93
C PHE A 471 11.80 -22.93 -9.58
N MET A 472 11.28 -23.44 -8.46
CA MET A 472 11.97 -23.30 -7.17
C MET A 472 13.34 -23.95 -7.19
N TYR A 473 13.45 -25.10 -7.86
CA TYR A 473 14.62 -25.98 -7.80
C TYR A 473 15.44 -25.98 -9.10
N LYS A 474 14.86 -25.47 -10.20
CA LYS A 474 15.52 -25.41 -11.51
C LYS A 474 15.68 -23.97 -12.03
N PRO A 475 16.71 -23.70 -12.86
CA PRO A 475 16.88 -22.39 -13.50
C PRO A 475 15.70 -22.02 -14.40
N THR A 476 15.34 -20.75 -14.41
CA THR A 476 14.31 -20.15 -15.29
C THR A 476 14.89 -19.61 -16.59
N LYS A 477 16.23 -19.54 -16.72
CA LYS A 477 16.94 -18.89 -17.82
C LYS A 477 16.62 -17.39 -17.93
N THR A 478 16.38 -16.76 -16.79
CA THR A 478 16.16 -15.31 -16.68
C THR A 478 17.14 -14.72 -15.66
N VAL A 479 17.22 -13.39 -15.58
CA VAL A 479 18.05 -12.70 -14.57
C VAL A 479 17.63 -13.03 -13.13
N LEU A 480 16.42 -13.59 -12.93
CA LEU A 480 15.99 -14.07 -11.63
C LEU A 480 16.97 -15.10 -11.03
N ASP A 481 17.57 -15.97 -11.86
CA ASP A 481 18.49 -17.00 -11.39
C ASP A 481 19.77 -16.41 -10.78
N GLU A 482 20.12 -15.16 -11.11
CA GLU A 482 21.21 -14.42 -10.49
C GLU A 482 20.76 -13.73 -9.18
N TYR A 483 19.55 -13.16 -9.15
CA TYR A 483 19.07 -12.33 -8.03
C TYR A 483 18.43 -13.14 -6.89
N ALA A 484 17.89 -14.30 -7.23
CA ALA A 484 17.29 -15.29 -6.35
C ALA A 484 17.50 -16.68 -6.99
N PRO A 485 18.67 -17.32 -6.78
CA PRO A 485 19.00 -18.60 -7.41
C PRO A 485 18.04 -19.73 -7.03
N PRO A 486 17.93 -20.79 -7.86
CA PRO A 486 17.25 -22.02 -7.48
C PRO A 486 17.80 -22.59 -6.18
N VAL A 487 16.93 -23.22 -5.39
CA VAL A 487 17.28 -23.79 -4.09
C VAL A 487 17.30 -25.32 -4.13
N PRO A 488 18.02 -26.01 -3.23
CA PRO A 488 17.95 -27.47 -3.09
C PRO A 488 16.52 -27.95 -2.80
N ALA A 489 16.14 -29.15 -3.26
CA ALA A 489 14.79 -29.68 -3.07
C ALA A 489 14.46 -30.05 -1.60
N ASP A 490 15.48 -30.27 -0.79
CA ASP A 490 15.39 -30.61 0.64
C ASP A 490 15.41 -29.36 1.55
N ILE A 491 15.57 -28.16 0.98
CA ILE A 491 15.57 -26.94 1.77
C ILE A 491 14.19 -26.69 2.40
N SER A 492 14.16 -26.13 3.61
CA SER A 492 12.90 -25.68 4.20
C SER A 492 12.25 -24.58 3.35
N HIS A 493 10.92 -24.64 3.19
CA HIS A 493 10.14 -23.55 2.59
C HIS A 493 10.25 -22.25 3.39
N ASP A 494 10.55 -22.35 4.69
CA ASP A 494 10.76 -21.18 5.55
C ASP A 494 12.17 -20.60 5.43
N ASP A 495 13.10 -21.22 4.69
CA ASP A 495 14.44 -20.64 4.50
C ASP A 495 14.36 -19.30 3.74
N PRO A 496 15.13 -18.26 4.14
CA PRO A 496 15.11 -16.98 3.44
C PRO A 496 15.38 -17.06 1.93
N LYS A 497 16.19 -18.02 1.46
CA LYS A 497 16.46 -18.22 0.04
C LYS A 497 15.24 -18.79 -0.67
N SER A 498 14.54 -19.75 -0.06
CA SER A 498 13.28 -20.31 -0.57
C SER A 498 12.22 -19.23 -0.69
N ILE A 499 12.01 -18.43 0.37
CA ILE A 499 11.06 -17.31 0.36
C ILE A 499 11.43 -16.32 -0.73
N ARG A 500 12.71 -15.95 -0.83
CA ARG A 500 13.19 -15.01 -1.85
C ARG A 500 12.96 -15.53 -3.27
N ARG A 501 13.26 -16.81 -3.53
CA ARG A 501 13.03 -17.46 -4.84
C ARG A 501 11.55 -17.47 -5.19
N ASN A 502 10.69 -17.91 -4.27
CA ASN A 502 9.24 -17.96 -4.48
C ASN A 502 8.66 -16.58 -4.82
N LEU A 503 9.01 -15.56 -4.04
CA LEU A 503 8.58 -14.18 -4.31
C LEU A 503 9.12 -13.64 -5.64
N GLY A 504 10.35 -14.01 -6.00
CA GLY A 504 10.92 -13.67 -7.30
C GLY A 504 10.20 -14.36 -8.46
N LEU A 505 9.83 -15.64 -8.33
CA LEU A 505 9.03 -16.35 -9.33
C LEU A 505 7.66 -15.72 -9.51
N LEU A 506 7.02 -15.27 -8.42
CA LEU A 506 5.78 -14.52 -8.50
C LEU A 506 5.92 -13.26 -9.35
N MET A 507 7.07 -12.56 -9.35
CA MET A 507 7.28 -11.41 -10.23
C MET A 507 7.33 -11.80 -11.71
N TRP A 508 7.81 -13.00 -12.05
CA TRP A 508 7.88 -13.53 -13.42
C TRP A 508 6.62 -14.31 -13.86
N ARG A 509 5.67 -14.56 -12.95
CA ARG A 509 4.40 -15.22 -13.28
C ARG A 509 3.67 -14.48 -14.41
N ASN A 510 2.96 -15.23 -15.25
CA ASN A 510 2.04 -14.65 -16.22
C ASN A 510 0.77 -14.15 -15.52
N TRP A 511 0.84 -12.94 -14.94
CA TRP A 511 -0.25 -12.36 -14.15
C TRP A 511 -1.56 -12.24 -14.92
N ASP A 512 -1.50 -11.88 -16.20
CA ASP A 512 -2.70 -11.71 -17.03
C ASP A 512 -3.42 -13.04 -17.27
N ARG A 513 -2.68 -14.13 -17.48
CA ARG A 513 -3.29 -15.46 -17.66
C ARG A 513 -4.05 -15.92 -16.41
N PHE A 514 -3.44 -15.80 -15.24
CA PHE A 514 -4.09 -16.14 -13.97
C PHE A 514 -5.32 -15.25 -13.73
N ALA A 515 -5.17 -13.94 -13.90
CA ALA A 515 -6.28 -13.00 -13.72
C ALA A 515 -7.43 -13.26 -14.72
N ALA A 516 -7.12 -13.55 -15.99
CA ALA A 516 -8.13 -13.86 -17.00
C ALA A 516 -8.96 -15.09 -16.60
N LYS A 517 -8.31 -16.18 -16.16
CA LYS A 517 -9.01 -17.39 -15.67
C LYS A 517 -9.83 -17.13 -14.42
N TYR A 518 -9.32 -16.30 -13.51
CA TYR A 518 -10.06 -15.88 -12.33
C TYR A 518 -11.35 -15.13 -12.71
N PHE A 519 -11.25 -14.12 -13.58
CA PHE A 519 -12.39 -13.28 -13.98
C PHE A 519 -13.37 -13.99 -14.90
N SER A 520 -12.94 -14.96 -15.70
CA SER A 520 -13.84 -15.73 -16.56
C SER A 520 -14.63 -16.80 -15.82
N SER A 521 -14.41 -17.02 -14.52
CA SER A 521 -15.02 -18.13 -13.76
C SER A 521 -16.50 -17.87 -13.44
N PRO A 522 -17.45 -18.65 -14.02
CA PRO A 522 -18.87 -18.50 -13.71
C PRO A 522 -19.21 -18.85 -12.26
N GLU A 523 -18.50 -19.83 -11.69
CA GLU A 523 -18.63 -20.24 -10.28
C GLU A 523 -18.38 -19.09 -9.29
N ARG A 524 -17.68 -18.03 -9.73
CA ARG A 524 -17.35 -16.86 -8.90
C ARG A 524 -18.20 -15.64 -9.24
N PHE A 525 -18.51 -15.49 -10.52
CA PHE A 525 -18.93 -14.21 -11.06
C PHE A 525 -20.19 -14.29 -11.93
N ALA A 526 -20.90 -15.41 -12.00
CA ALA A 526 -22.14 -15.51 -12.77
C ALA A 526 -23.37 -14.97 -11.99
N TYR A 527 -23.31 -13.71 -11.54
CA TYR A 527 -24.26 -13.13 -10.59
C TYR A 527 -25.72 -13.22 -11.03
N ARG A 528 -26.05 -13.02 -12.31
CA ARG A 528 -27.43 -13.18 -12.83
C ARG A 528 -28.04 -14.57 -12.52
N SER A 529 -27.21 -15.59 -12.34
CA SER A 529 -27.64 -16.94 -11.96
C SER A 529 -28.25 -17.00 -10.56
N LEU A 530 -27.86 -16.09 -9.64
CA LEU A 530 -28.38 -16.05 -8.28
C LEU A 530 -29.87 -15.70 -8.27
N MET A 531 -30.28 -14.72 -9.09
CA MET A 531 -31.65 -14.23 -9.21
C MET A 531 -32.04 -14.02 -10.69
N PRO A 532 -32.63 -15.02 -11.36
CA PRO A 532 -33.12 -14.90 -12.73
C PRO A 532 -34.44 -14.12 -12.73
N LEU A 533 -34.36 -12.78 -12.74
CA LEU A 533 -35.51 -11.88 -12.77
C LEU A 533 -36.12 -11.90 -14.20
N ASP A 534 -37.14 -12.73 -14.37
CA ASP A 534 -38.00 -12.94 -15.55
C ASP A 534 -37.33 -13.45 -16.84
N ASN A 535 -35.99 -13.46 -16.92
CA ASN A 535 -35.25 -14.08 -18.01
C ASN A 535 -34.63 -15.41 -17.56
N PRO A 536 -34.95 -16.54 -18.22
CA PRO A 536 -34.27 -17.80 -17.94
C PRO A 536 -32.78 -17.65 -18.23
N VAL A 537 -31.93 -18.04 -17.28
CA VAL A 537 -30.48 -18.08 -17.48
C VAL A 537 -30.17 -19.28 -18.36
N ILE A 538 -29.87 -19.00 -19.63
CA ILE A 538 -29.55 -20.03 -20.63
C ILE A 538 -28.13 -20.54 -20.44
N GLU A 539 -27.19 -19.64 -20.10
CA GLU A 539 -25.78 -19.93 -19.85
C GLU A 539 -25.28 -19.13 -18.65
N HIS A 540 -24.39 -19.75 -17.86
CA HIS A 540 -23.76 -19.12 -16.72
C HIS A 540 -22.52 -18.36 -17.18
N GLU A 541 -22.68 -17.06 -17.46
CA GLU A 541 -21.58 -16.20 -17.87
C GLU A 541 -21.08 -15.32 -16.72
N SER A 542 -19.77 -15.09 -16.66
CA SER A 542 -19.20 -14.15 -15.70
C SER A 542 -19.66 -12.71 -15.99
N VAL A 543 -19.85 -11.90 -14.93
CA VAL A 543 -20.09 -10.44 -15.08
C VAL A 543 -18.99 -9.71 -15.84
N PHE A 544 -17.78 -10.28 -15.91
CA PHE A 544 -16.69 -9.71 -16.71
C PHE A 544 -16.85 -9.95 -18.22
N GLN A 545 -17.75 -10.84 -18.62
CA GLN A 545 -18.07 -11.12 -20.03
C GLN A 545 -19.42 -10.48 -20.40
N ALA A 546 -20.42 -10.64 -19.54
CA ALA A 546 -21.80 -10.27 -19.83
C ALA A 546 -22.23 -8.90 -19.25
N GLY A 547 -21.34 -8.21 -18.55
CA GLY A 547 -21.69 -7.05 -17.73
C GLY A 547 -22.67 -7.39 -16.60
N PHE A 548 -23.09 -6.38 -15.83
CA PHE A 548 -24.05 -6.54 -14.75
C PHE A 548 -24.70 -5.20 -14.40
N LEU A 549 -26.03 -5.12 -14.37
CA LEU A 549 -26.77 -3.89 -14.02
C LEU A 549 -26.27 -2.65 -14.79
N GLY A 550 -26.08 -2.79 -16.11
CA GLY A 550 -25.56 -1.74 -16.99
C GLY A 550 -24.07 -1.41 -16.85
N MET A 551 -23.39 -2.00 -15.86
CA MET A 551 -21.94 -1.93 -15.70
C MET A 551 -21.25 -2.93 -16.64
N ILE A 552 -20.25 -2.46 -17.37
CA ILE A 552 -19.38 -3.30 -18.20
C ILE A 552 -17.92 -3.07 -17.83
N PRO A 553 -17.07 -4.11 -17.82
CA PRO A 553 -15.65 -3.93 -17.59
C PRO A 553 -15.01 -3.22 -18.79
N ARG A 554 -14.12 -2.27 -18.51
CA ARG A 554 -13.34 -1.57 -19.52
C ARG A 554 -12.09 -2.38 -19.82
N GLU A 555 -11.99 -2.92 -21.03
CA GLU A 555 -10.83 -3.69 -21.45
C GLU A 555 -9.55 -2.83 -21.40
N LYS A 556 -9.57 -1.66 -22.05
CA LYS A 556 -8.44 -0.72 -22.06
C LYS A 556 -8.60 0.33 -20.98
N HIS A 557 -7.87 0.12 -19.89
CA HIS A 557 -7.83 1.02 -18.75
C HIS A 557 -7.38 2.44 -19.14
N ARG A 558 -8.02 3.45 -18.56
CA ARG A 558 -7.74 4.86 -18.79
C ARG A 558 -7.25 5.58 -17.55
N VAL A 559 -7.66 5.18 -16.36
CA VAL A 559 -7.31 5.87 -15.11
C VAL A 559 -6.08 5.23 -14.48
N VAL A 560 -6.16 3.94 -14.17
CA VAL A 560 -5.10 3.20 -13.49
C VAL A 560 -4.68 1.99 -14.34
N PRO A 561 -3.38 1.79 -14.64
CA PRO A 561 -2.93 0.60 -15.33
C PRO A 561 -3.41 -0.67 -14.60
N ARG A 562 -3.72 -1.71 -15.38
CA ARG A 562 -4.11 -3.05 -14.90
C ARG A 562 -3.21 -3.57 -13.76
N TRP A 563 -1.89 -3.37 -13.89
CA TRP A 563 -0.89 -3.79 -12.93
C TRP A 563 0.13 -2.65 -12.69
N PRO A 564 -0.20 -1.65 -11.85
CA PRO A 564 0.67 -0.48 -11.68
C PRO A 564 2.01 -0.82 -11.00
N LEU A 565 2.06 -1.99 -10.34
CA LEU A 565 3.21 -2.50 -9.59
C LEU A 565 3.85 -3.72 -10.27
N ARG A 566 3.69 -3.86 -11.59
CA ARG A 566 4.37 -4.91 -12.34
C ARG A 566 5.81 -4.48 -12.63
N LEU A 567 6.77 -5.24 -12.12
CA LEU A 567 8.19 -5.05 -12.46
C LEU A 567 8.56 -5.74 -13.78
N VAL A 568 8.01 -6.94 -14.02
CA VAL A 568 8.38 -7.81 -15.13
C VAL A 568 7.20 -7.99 -16.06
N HIS A 569 7.38 -7.60 -17.32
CA HIS A 569 6.33 -7.65 -18.33
C HIS A 569 6.46 -8.86 -19.27
N GLY A 570 7.49 -9.68 -19.09
CA GLY A 570 7.73 -10.91 -19.86
C GLY A 570 9.12 -11.49 -19.63
N ASN A 571 9.39 -12.68 -20.19
CA ASN A 571 10.62 -13.45 -19.93
C ASN A 571 11.91 -12.75 -20.39
N SER A 572 11.84 -11.83 -21.35
CA SER A 572 12.96 -11.02 -21.81
C SER A 572 13.27 -9.81 -20.91
N SER A 573 12.45 -9.55 -19.90
CA SER A 573 12.66 -8.43 -18.97
C SER A 573 13.97 -8.63 -18.20
N LYS A 574 14.78 -7.57 -18.13
CA LYS A 574 16.03 -7.53 -17.39
C LYS A 574 16.00 -6.37 -16.38
N PRO A 575 15.13 -6.41 -15.35
CA PRO A 575 15.14 -5.38 -14.31
C PRO A 575 16.49 -5.36 -13.63
N SER A 576 16.93 -4.21 -13.13
CA SER A 576 18.18 -4.14 -12.38
C SER A 576 18.04 -4.81 -11.01
N LEU A 577 19.16 -5.25 -10.40
CA LEU A 577 19.16 -5.75 -9.02
C LEU A 577 18.60 -4.70 -8.03
N ARG A 578 18.81 -3.41 -8.31
CA ARG A 578 18.25 -2.31 -7.53
C ARG A 578 16.72 -2.33 -7.58
N ASP A 579 16.13 -2.44 -8.77
CA ASP A 579 14.68 -2.48 -8.94
C ASP A 579 14.09 -3.75 -8.34
N PHE A 580 14.70 -4.90 -8.59
CA PHE A 580 14.29 -6.16 -7.95
C PHE A 580 14.25 -6.04 -6.42
N ASN A 581 15.30 -5.49 -5.80
CA ASN A 581 15.35 -5.29 -4.35
C ASN A 581 14.35 -4.24 -3.84
N ARG A 582 14.02 -3.20 -4.65
CA ARG A 582 12.95 -2.25 -4.31
C ARG A 582 11.63 -2.98 -4.17
N TYR A 583 11.22 -3.74 -5.19
CA TYR A 583 9.97 -4.49 -5.17
C TYR A 583 9.96 -5.56 -4.07
N MET A 584 11.06 -6.32 -3.90
CA MET A 584 11.17 -7.31 -2.83
C MET A 584 10.94 -6.72 -1.44
N SER A 585 11.44 -5.50 -1.20
CA SER A 585 11.36 -4.81 0.10
C SER A 585 10.18 -3.87 0.27
N TRP A 586 9.33 -3.74 -0.76
CA TRP A 586 8.19 -2.82 -0.76
C TRP A 586 6.98 -3.46 -0.09
N GLY A 587 6.46 -2.78 0.94
CA GLY A 587 5.37 -3.28 1.79
C GLY A 587 5.71 -4.55 2.60
N THR A 588 4.86 -4.91 3.55
CA THR A 588 5.06 -6.08 4.41
C THR A 588 4.47 -7.36 3.85
N HIS A 589 3.51 -7.32 2.91
CA HIS A 589 2.85 -8.53 2.45
C HIS A 589 3.13 -8.85 0.96
N PRO A 590 3.52 -10.09 0.61
CA PRO A 590 3.79 -10.52 -0.76
C PRO A 590 2.68 -10.19 -1.78
N THR A 591 1.42 -10.34 -1.37
CA THR A 591 0.25 -10.13 -2.24
C THR A 591 0.08 -8.66 -2.65
N ARG A 592 0.74 -7.71 -1.97
CA ARG A 592 0.67 -6.28 -2.29
C ARG A 592 1.37 -5.93 -3.60
N LEU A 593 2.31 -6.76 -4.05
CA LEU A 593 2.99 -6.58 -5.34
C LEU A 593 2.10 -6.93 -6.52
N SER A 594 1.05 -7.71 -6.29
CA SER A 594 0.23 -8.36 -7.32
C SER A 594 -1.22 -7.91 -7.28
N VAL A 595 -1.47 -6.64 -6.98
CA VAL A 595 -2.82 -6.08 -6.97
C VAL A 595 -3.27 -5.80 -8.41
N ARG A 596 -4.38 -6.44 -8.82
CA ARG A 596 -5.00 -6.26 -10.13
C ARG A 596 -6.05 -5.17 -10.06
N TRP A 597 -5.89 -4.12 -10.84
CA TRP A 597 -6.94 -3.11 -11.01
C TRP A 597 -7.97 -3.57 -12.05
N MET A 598 -9.20 -3.12 -11.83
CA MET A 598 -10.36 -3.29 -12.70
C MET A 598 -11.01 -1.92 -12.87
N GLU A 599 -11.35 -1.59 -14.11
CA GLU A 599 -12.12 -0.40 -14.44
C GLU A 599 -13.47 -0.83 -14.98
N TRP A 600 -14.55 -0.30 -14.43
CA TRP A 600 -15.91 -0.50 -14.90
C TRP A 600 -16.47 0.81 -15.42
N VAL A 601 -17.32 0.71 -16.43
CA VAL A 601 -18.06 1.86 -16.98
C VAL A 601 -19.55 1.53 -16.98
N PHE A 602 -20.35 2.57 -16.83
CA PHE A 602 -21.79 2.45 -17.00
C PHE A 602 -22.15 2.81 -18.44
N SER A 603 -22.74 1.85 -19.16
CA SER A 603 -23.16 2.04 -20.56
C SER A 603 -24.48 1.35 -20.91
N GLY A 604 -25.13 0.72 -19.93
CA GLY A 604 -26.44 0.12 -20.10
C GLY A 604 -27.54 1.09 -19.72
N GLN A 605 -28.79 0.63 -19.83
CA GLN A 605 -29.91 1.34 -19.24
C GLN A 605 -29.84 1.26 -17.71
N ASP A 606 -30.39 2.27 -17.06
CA ASP A 606 -30.58 2.28 -15.62
C ASP A 606 -31.32 1.01 -15.17
N PRO A 607 -30.81 0.29 -14.16
CA PRO A 607 -31.54 -0.82 -13.57
C PRO A 607 -32.90 -0.33 -13.10
N ARG A 608 -33.99 -1.03 -13.49
CA ARG A 608 -35.34 -0.74 -12.98
C ARG A 608 -35.32 -0.73 -11.46
N ASP A 609 -36.00 0.24 -10.83
CA ASP A 609 -36.03 0.41 -9.36
C ASP A 609 -36.29 -0.89 -8.60
N ALA A 610 -37.38 -1.57 -8.93
CA ALA A 610 -37.74 -2.83 -8.29
C ALA A 610 -36.65 -3.92 -8.45
N GLU A 611 -35.97 -3.98 -9.60
CA GLU A 611 -34.91 -4.96 -9.84
C GLU A 611 -33.65 -4.64 -9.02
N TRP A 612 -33.26 -3.37 -8.97
CA TRP A 612 -32.10 -2.94 -8.20
C TRP A 612 -32.32 -3.11 -6.70
N GLU A 613 -33.51 -2.73 -6.19
CA GLU A 613 -33.86 -2.91 -4.77
C GLU A 613 -33.79 -4.38 -4.35
N LEU A 614 -34.27 -5.30 -5.21
CA LEU A 614 -34.15 -6.73 -4.98
C LEU A 614 -32.69 -7.19 -4.92
N TRP A 615 -31.83 -6.73 -5.84
CA TRP A 615 -30.40 -7.03 -5.83
C TRP A 615 -29.68 -6.45 -4.61
N MET A 616 -30.02 -5.24 -4.21
CA MET A 616 -29.46 -4.60 -3.02
C MET A 616 -29.83 -5.39 -1.77
N ALA A 617 -31.12 -5.67 -1.56
CA ALA A 617 -31.59 -6.48 -0.44
C ALA A 617 -30.93 -7.86 -0.44
N PHE A 618 -30.79 -8.50 -1.60
CA PHE A 618 -30.11 -9.79 -1.71
C PHE A 618 -28.64 -9.71 -1.28
N SER A 619 -27.92 -8.69 -1.75
CA SER A 619 -26.49 -8.50 -1.50
C SER A 619 -26.16 -8.08 -0.06
N GLN A 620 -27.06 -7.35 0.61
CA GLN A 620 -26.89 -6.94 2.01
C GLN A 620 -27.20 -8.08 3.00
N GLN A 621 -28.12 -8.98 2.64
CA GLN A 621 -28.56 -10.07 3.53
C GLN A 621 -27.62 -11.28 3.54
N ARG A 622 -26.62 -11.34 2.66
CA ARG A 622 -25.77 -12.54 2.46
C ARG A 622 -24.30 -12.21 2.57
N SER A 623 -23.56 -13.14 3.15
CA SER A 623 -22.11 -13.05 3.14
C SER A 623 -21.54 -13.30 1.73
N PRO A 624 -20.32 -12.81 1.44
CA PRO A 624 -19.60 -13.12 0.21
C PRO A 624 -19.40 -14.63 0.00
N GLU A 625 -19.11 -15.36 1.07
CA GLU A 625 -18.92 -16.81 1.07
C GLU A 625 -20.22 -17.54 0.76
N GLU A 626 -21.35 -17.06 1.31
CA GLU A 626 -22.68 -17.59 0.99
C GLU A 626 -23.02 -17.36 -0.48
N CYS A 627 -22.77 -16.16 -1.02
CA CYS A 627 -22.96 -15.86 -2.44
C CYS A 627 -22.12 -16.78 -3.33
N LEU A 628 -20.83 -16.96 -2.99
CA LEU A 628 -19.92 -17.84 -3.72
C LEU A 628 -20.39 -19.30 -3.69
N ARG A 629 -20.84 -19.79 -2.54
CA ARG A 629 -21.38 -21.15 -2.41
C ARG A 629 -22.62 -21.33 -3.27
N LEU A 630 -23.57 -20.39 -3.22
CA LEU A 630 -24.79 -20.43 -4.04
C LEU A 630 -24.49 -20.42 -5.53
N LEU A 631 -23.51 -19.64 -5.98
CA LEU A 631 -23.08 -19.63 -7.38
C LEU A 631 -22.53 -20.99 -7.80
N LYS A 632 -21.64 -21.57 -7.00
CA LYS A 632 -21.10 -22.92 -7.26
C LYS A 632 -22.19 -23.97 -7.34
N ASP A 633 -23.12 -23.96 -6.41
CA ASP A 633 -24.24 -24.91 -6.38
C ASP A 633 -25.10 -24.79 -7.65
N LYS A 634 -25.37 -23.57 -8.11
CA LYS A 634 -26.16 -23.34 -9.33
C LYS A 634 -25.42 -23.71 -10.60
N VAL A 635 -24.16 -23.29 -10.75
CA VAL A 635 -23.34 -23.57 -11.93
C VAL A 635 -23.09 -25.07 -12.07
N ASN A 636 -22.82 -25.77 -10.96
CA ASN A 636 -22.61 -27.22 -10.96
C ASN A 636 -23.91 -28.03 -11.05
N GLY A 637 -25.04 -27.48 -10.58
CA GLY A 637 -26.35 -28.11 -10.73
C GLY A 637 -26.83 -28.21 -12.18
N VAL A 638 -26.39 -27.30 -13.06
CA VAL A 638 -26.75 -27.29 -14.48
C VAL A 638 -25.80 -28.16 -15.32
N SER A 639 -24.51 -28.26 -14.99
CA SER A 639 -23.56 -29.13 -15.71
C SER A 639 -23.84 -30.63 -15.53
N ALA A 640 -24.60 -31.03 -14.51
CA ALA A 640 -25.13 -32.40 -14.38
C ALA A 640 -26.29 -32.72 -15.36
N SER A 641 -26.88 -31.73 -16.02
CA SER A 641 -28.04 -31.89 -16.91
C SER A 641 -27.73 -31.79 -18.42
N ARG A 642 -26.53 -31.29 -18.78
CA ARG A 642 -26.05 -31.26 -20.17
C ARG A 642 -24.78 -32.10 -20.28
N GLY A 643 -24.93 -33.30 -20.83
CA GLY A 643 -23.80 -34.14 -21.19
C GLY A 643 -22.96 -33.49 -22.28
N GLY A 644 -21.67 -33.31 -22.00
CA GLY A 644 -20.55 -33.39 -22.93
C GLY A 644 -20.44 -32.38 -24.08
N SER A 645 -19.30 -31.71 -24.11
CA SER A 645 -18.59 -31.05 -25.22
C SER A 645 -18.63 -29.52 -25.31
N ASP A 646 -17.44 -29.01 -25.63
CA ASP A 646 -17.05 -27.66 -26.07
C ASP A 646 -16.70 -26.57 -25.03
N ASP A 647 -15.68 -26.84 -24.21
CA ASP A 647 -14.96 -25.82 -23.42
C ASP A 647 -13.80 -25.12 -24.18
N GLU A 648 -13.46 -25.57 -25.40
CA GLU A 648 -12.23 -25.13 -26.08
C GLU A 648 -12.42 -23.90 -26.99
N VAL A 649 -13.66 -23.61 -27.43
CA VAL A 649 -13.98 -22.52 -28.37
C VAL A 649 -14.15 -21.17 -27.66
N THR A 650 -14.67 -21.16 -26.43
CA THR A 650 -14.95 -19.95 -25.63
C THR A 650 -13.66 -19.26 -25.13
N ILE A 651 -12.55 -20.00 -25.04
CA ILE A 651 -11.27 -19.52 -24.51
C ILE A 651 -10.58 -18.56 -25.48
N LYS A 652 -10.67 -18.79 -26.80
CA LYS A 652 -10.02 -17.94 -27.81
C LYS A 652 -10.57 -16.52 -27.85
N GLN A 653 -11.89 -16.34 -27.70
CA GLN A 653 -12.51 -15.03 -27.76
C GLN A 653 -12.13 -14.12 -26.57
N VAL A 654 -11.87 -14.70 -25.39
CA VAL A 654 -11.40 -13.95 -24.21
C VAL A 654 -9.89 -13.64 -24.29
N GLU A 655 -9.08 -14.54 -24.86
CA GLU A 655 -7.65 -14.29 -25.09
C GLU A 655 -7.42 -13.24 -26.20
N GLU A 656 -8.26 -13.22 -27.23
CA GLU A 656 -8.24 -12.24 -28.31
C GLU A 656 -8.79 -10.87 -27.87
N GLY A 657 -9.84 -10.86 -27.03
CA GLY A 657 -10.43 -9.67 -26.42
C GLY A 657 -9.73 -9.14 -25.15
N MET A 658 -8.54 -9.67 -24.79
CA MET A 658 -7.73 -9.13 -23.70
C MET A 658 -6.27 -8.81 -24.09
N GLY A 659 -5.96 -8.89 -25.38
CA GLY A 659 -4.66 -8.56 -25.96
C GLY A 659 -3.60 -9.63 -25.69
N ASN A 660 -3.47 -10.59 -26.61
CA ASN A 660 -2.48 -11.64 -26.56
C ASN A 660 -1.06 -11.11 -26.85
N MET A 661 -0.12 -11.26 -25.90
CA MET A 661 1.31 -11.38 -26.21
C MET A 661 1.62 -12.87 -26.31
N SER A 662 1.46 -13.42 -27.51
CA SER A 662 1.83 -14.80 -27.81
C SER A 662 3.35 -14.97 -27.76
N LEU A 663 3.78 -15.95 -26.96
CA LEU A 663 5.13 -16.50 -26.93
C LEU A 663 5.20 -17.59 -28.02
N GLN A 664 5.61 -17.23 -29.24
CA GLN A 664 5.82 -18.23 -30.28
C GLN A 664 7.16 -18.94 -30.07
N MET A 665 7.07 -20.22 -29.70
CA MET A 665 8.17 -21.18 -29.82
C MET A 665 8.37 -21.50 -31.30
N SER A 666 9.53 -21.16 -31.84
CA SER A 666 9.95 -21.61 -33.18
C SER A 666 10.37 -23.08 -33.10
N ILE A 667 9.53 -23.96 -33.65
CA ILE A 667 9.94 -25.27 -34.18
C ILE A 667 10.05 -25.08 -35.69
N GLU A 668 11.27 -25.07 -36.19
CA GLU A 668 11.56 -25.01 -37.63
C GLU A 668 11.25 -26.36 -38.29
N ARG A 669 10.43 -26.33 -39.34
CA ARG A 669 10.45 -27.31 -40.43
C ARG A 669 10.45 -26.54 -41.74
N ALA A 670 11.60 -26.47 -42.38
CA ALA A 670 11.73 -26.18 -43.80
C ALA A 670 12.19 -27.48 -44.49
N SER A 671 11.43 -27.90 -45.49
CA SER A 671 11.69 -29.02 -46.38
C SER A 671 12.34 -28.54 -47.68
N GLY A 672 13.38 -29.26 -48.13
CA GLY A 672 13.99 -29.19 -49.47
C GLY A 672 15.11 -28.14 -49.57
N ASP A 673 16.35 -28.41 -49.99
CA ASP A 673 16.81 -29.48 -50.88
C ASP A 673 18.36 -29.58 -50.87
N SER A 674 18.87 -30.81 -51.09
CA SER A 674 20.14 -31.19 -51.74
C SER A 674 21.54 -31.07 -51.07
N THR A 675 22.27 -32.21 -51.12
CA THR A 675 23.74 -32.47 -51.08
C THR A 675 24.46 -32.35 -49.73
N GLU A 676 25.38 -33.21 -49.27
CA GLU A 676 25.97 -34.47 -49.73
C GLU A 676 26.85 -35.06 -48.57
N PHE A 677 27.02 -36.39 -48.53
CA PHE A 677 28.11 -37.18 -47.95
C PHE A 677 28.30 -37.47 -46.43
N MET A 678 28.14 -38.77 -46.14
CA MET A 678 28.95 -39.70 -45.32
C MET A 678 28.75 -39.86 -43.79
N ASP A 679 27.99 -40.92 -43.47
CA ASP A 679 28.11 -41.88 -42.35
C ASP A 679 29.55 -42.50 -42.29
N PRO A 680 30.01 -43.29 -41.25
CA PRO A 680 29.23 -44.32 -40.56
C PRO A 680 29.59 -44.69 -39.08
N PHE A 681 28.79 -45.65 -38.55
CA PHE A 681 29.05 -46.67 -37.51
C PHE A 681 28.44 -46.46 -36.09
N LEU A 682 27.32 -47.17 -35.78
CA LEU A 682 27.18 -48.47 -35.04
C LEU A 682 27.35 -48.33 -33.51
N THR A 683 26.55 -48.90 -32.60
CA THR A 683 25.64 -50.06 -32.55
C THR A 683 24.83 -49.98 -31.23
N ASP A 684 23.57 -50.45 -31.21
CA ASP A 684 22.95 -51.52 -30.37
C ASP A 684 23.42 -51.69 -28.89
N ASP A 685 22.64 -52.12 -27.88
CA ASP A 685 21.32 -52.74 -27.82
C ASP A 685 20.84 -52.85 -26.34
N LEU A 686 19.50 -52.83 -26.17
CA LEU A 686 18.61 -53.68 -25.34
C LEU A 686 18.86 -54.10 -23.87
N GLY A 687 17.74 -54.04 -23.12
CA GLY A 687 17.25 -55.10 -22.19
C GLY A 687 17.27 -54.74 -20.70
N SER A 688 16.14 -54.42 -20.04
CA SER A 688 15.19 -55.33 -19.35
C SER A 688 15.84 -56.24 -18.30
N GLU A 689 15.38 -56.49 -17.08
CA GLU A 689 14.12 -56.30 -16.35
C GLU A 689 14.36 -56.80 -14.90
N VAL A 690 13.55 -56.33 -13.93
CA VAL A 690 12.97 -57.05 -12.77
C VAL A 690 13.88 -57.79 -11.75
N GLY A 691 13.69 -57.44 -10.46
CA GLY A 691 13.40 -58.47 -9.45
C GLY A 691 14.13 -58.44 -8.09
N GLN A 692 13.39 -58.01 -7.06
CA GLN A 692 13.29 -58.62 -5.71
C GLN A 692 14.44 -58.50 -4.67
N SER A 693 14.12 -57.80 -3.58
CA SER A 693 14.57 -58.00 -2.16
C SER A 693 14.37 -59.46 -1.68
N PRO A 694 14.82 -59.94 -0.47
CA PRO A 694 15.10 -59.19 0.76
C PRO A 694 16.17 -59.72 1.79
N MET A 695 16.38 -58.90 2.84
CA MET A 695 16.54 -59.24 4.28
C MET A 695 17.82 -59.88 4.88
N ALA A 696 18.17 -59.32 6.05
CA ALA A 696 18.85 -59.89 7.24
C ALA A 696 20.40 -60.00 7.22
N ALA A 697 21.15 -59.79 8.31
CA ALA A 697 20.97 -59.19 9.64
C ALA A 697 22.34 -59.25 10.36
N LYS A 698 22.42 -58.64 11.55
CA LYS A 698 23.33 -58.90 12.68
C LYS A 698 24.68 -58.14 12.75
N THR A 699 24.80 -57.17 13.67
CA THR A 699 25.38 -57.24 15.06
C THR A 699 26.86 -56.83 15.06
N ALA A 700 27.48 -56.15 16.03
CA ALA A 700 27.18 -55.67 17.38
C ALA A 700 28.20 -54.56 17.72
N GLY A 701 27.86 -53.55 18.54
CA GLY A 701 28.40 -53.37 19.90
C GLY A 701 29.66 -52.48 19.93
N GLY A 702 29.89 -51.52 20.82
CA GLY A 702 29.22 -51.00 22.02
C GLY A 702 30.18 -50.03 22.74
N GLY A 703 29.63 -49.11 23.55
CA GLY A 703 30.34 -48.28 24.57
C GLY A 703 31.06 -47.04 24.04
N GLY A 704 30.88 -45.79 24.51
CA GLY A 704 30.30 -45.27 25.74
C GLY A 704 31.39 -44.87 26.75
N GLY A 705 31.61 -43.56 27.00
CA GLY A 705 32.29 -43.09 28.22
C GLY A 705 33.15 -41.82 28.16
N HIS A 706 32.53 -40.68 28.54
CA HIS A 706 33.00 -39.64 29.48
C HIS A 706 34.42 -39.01 29.47
N SER A 707 34.45 -37.74 29.07
CA SER A 707 34.65 -36.49 29.87
C SER A 707 35.86 -36.22 30.79
N VAL A 708 36.29 -34.95 30.69
CA VAL A 708 36.93 -34.03 31.68
C VAL A 708 38.47 -33.97 31.73
N GLY A 709 39.01 -32.76 31.49
CA GLY A 709 40.03 -32.20 32.41
C GLY A 709 41.23 -31.42 31.86
N ARG A 710 41.10 -30.07 31.88
CA ARG A 710 42.06 -29.07 32.42
C ARG A 710 43.44 -28.78 31.78
N ARG A 711 43.72 -27.44 31.80
CA ARG A 711 45.01 -26.71 31.93
C ARG A 711 45.93 -26.74 30.70
N ALA A 712 46.78 -25.76 30.41
CA ALA A 712 47.09 -24.39 30.85
C ALA A 712 48.26 -23.89 29.96
N GLY A 713 48.54 -22.59 29.96
CA GLY A 713 49.84 -22.03 29.55
C GLY A 713 49.78 -21.23 28.24
N HIS A 714 49.75 -19.90 28.29
CA HIS A 714 50.87 -18.95 28.44
C HIS A 714 51.79 -18.80 27.22
N SER A 715 51.84 -17.53 26.78
CA SER A 715 53.04 -16.73 26.50
C SER A 715 53.52 -16.59 25.05
N THR A 716 53.68 -15.30 24.69
CA THR A 716 54.73 -14.67 23.83
C THR A 716 54.73 -15.07 22.35
N GLY A 717 54.86 -14.18 21.36
CA GLY A 717 55.47 -12.86 21.29
C GLY A 717 56.38 -12.84 20.05
N SER A 718 56.15 -11.90 19.11
CA SER A 718 57.05 -11.34 18.07
C SER A 718 56.14 -10.80 16.95
N VAL A 719 56.07 -9.49 16.70
CA VAL A 719 57.08 -8.60 16.09
C VAL A 719 57.58 -9.13 14.75
N PHE A 720 57.01 -8.59 13.67
CA PHE A 720 57.75 -8.35 12.44
C PHE A 720 57.33 -6.99 11.85
N SER A 721 58.32 -6.11 11.79
CA SER A 721 58.40 -4.87 11.06
C SER A 721 58.47 -5.10 9.55
N GLY A 722 57.97 -4.16 8.75
CA GLY A 722 58.16 -4.13 7.30
C GLY A 722 57.54 -2.90 6.65
N ASP A 723 58.28 -1.79 6.70
CA ASP A 723 58.02 -0.51 6.04
C ASP A 723 58.08 -0.55 4.50
N LYS A 724 57.63 0.58 3.92
CA LYS A 724 57.78 1.12 2.54
C LYS A 724 56.57 0.89 1.63
N SER A 725 56.02 1.87 0.91
CA SER A 725 56.48 3.22 0.57
C SER A 725 55.32 4.06 0.02
N SER A 726 55.44 5.37 0.28
CA SER A 726 54.71 6.52 -0.24
C SER A 726 54.67 6.64 -1.76
N HIS A 727 53.56 7.18 -2.28
CA HIS A 727 53.59 8.15 -3.39
C HIS A 727 52.50 9.20 -3.19
N THR A 728 52.95 10.42 -2.92
CA THR A 728 52.21 11.69 -3.02
C THR A 728 52.47 12.30 -4.40
N LEU A 729 51.43 12.81 -5.05
CA LEU A 729 51.52 13.91 -6.01
C LEU A 729 50.30 14.81 -5.84
N ASP A 730 50.56 16.02 -5.36
CA ASP A 730 49.70 17.19 -5.43
C ASP A 730 49.59 17.65 -6.89
N VAL A 731 48.41 18.07 -7.34
CA VAL A 731 48.28 19.11 -8.38
C VAL A 731 47.11 20.02 -8.04
N GLU A 732 47.48 21.30 -8.08
CA GLU A 732 46.84 22.57 -7.78
C GLU A 732 45.39 22.82 -8.24
N GLU A 733 44.80 23.68 -7.42
CA GLU A 733 43.58 24.46 -7.53
C GLU A 733 43.77 25.63 -8.51
N VAL A 734 42.88 25.80 -9.49
CA VAL A 734 42.69 27.06 -10.22
C VAL A 734 41.19 27.34 -10.34
N SER A 735 40.78 28.45 -9.73
CA SER A 735 39.50 29.12 -9.83
C SER A 735 39.43 29.98 -11.10
N GLU A 736 38.24 30.04 -11.74
CA GLU A 736 37.47 31.24 -12.13
C GLU A 736 36.43 30.96 -13.25
N PRO A 737 35.39 31.83 -13.40
CA PRO A 737 34.02 31.45 -13.76
C PRO A 737 33.61 31.80 -15.21
N GLU A 738 32.48 31.28 -15.69
CA GLU A 738 31.41 32.08 -16.35
C GLU A 738 30.27 31.24 -16.97
N GLU A 739 29.11 31.90 -16.92
CA GLU A 739 27.80 31.77 -17.59
C GLU A 739 27.58 30.95 -18.88
N ALA A 740 26.30 30.58 -19.00
CA ALA A 740 25.49 30.42 -20.22
C ALA A 740 25.67 29.16 -21.08
N GLN A 741 24.69 28.24 -21.00
CA GLN A 741 24.13 27.59 -22.19
C GLN A 741 22.74 26.96 -21.94
N SER A 742 21.75 27.85 -21.83
CA SER A 742 20.39 27.60 -22.31
C SER A 742 20.39 27.68 -23.85
N THR A 743 19.49 26.94 -24.51
CA THR A 743 19.20 26.92 -25.97
C THR A 743 19.96 25.91 -26.85
N LYS A 744 19.51 24.64 -26.86
CA LYS A 744 19.78 23.73 -28.01
C LYS A 744 18.83 22.51 -28.13
N LYS A 745 17.50 22.69 -28.00
CA LYS A 745 16.52 21.69 -28.50
C LYS A 745 15.29 22.25 -29.22
N ALA A 746 15.26 23.54 -29.55
CA ALA A 746 14.23 24.17 -30.38
C ALA A 746 14.78 24.53 -31.77
N LYS A 747 15.24 23.55 -32.58
CA LYS A 747 15.59 23.79 -34.00
C LYS A 747 15.62 22.53 -34.88
N LYS A 748 14.79 21.52 -34.60
CA LYS A 748 14.72 20.28 -35.42
C LYS A 748 13.30 19.79 -35.79
N LYS A 749 12.29 20.67 -35.76
CA LYS A 749 10.91 20.35 -36.21
C LYS A 749 10.27 21.38 -37.17
N LYS A 750 11.09 22.19 -37.86
CA LYS A 750 10.65 23.14 -38.90
C LYS A 750 11.43 22.92 -40.21
N LYS A 751 11.53 21.66 -40.66
CA LYS A 751 12.03 21.29 -42.01
C LYS A 751 11.64 19.83 -42.36
N LYS A 752 10.34 19.51 -42.29
CA LYS A 752 9.75 18.30 -42.89
C LYS A 752 8.21 18.39 -43.01
N LYS A 753 7.71 19.58 -43.40
CA LYS A 753 6.30 19.83 -43.77
C LYS A 753 6.22 20.62 -45.08
N LYS A 754 6.92 20.09 -46.09
CA LYS A 754 6.85 20.48 -47.52
C LYS A 754 7.46 19.31 -48.33
N ALA A 755 6.67 18.24 -48.45
CA ALA A 755 6.84 17.10 -49.37
C ALA A 755 5.68 16.12 -49.14
N LYS A 756 4.47 16.58 -49.46
CA LYS A 756 3.26 15.78 -49.75
C LYS A 756 2.19 16.79 -50.14
N ASP A 757 2.34 17.28 -51.36
CA ASP A 757 1.34 17.90 -52.23
C ASP A 757 2.05 18.05 -53.58
N GLN A 758 2.20 16.89 -54.23
CA GLN A 758 2.39 16.63 -55.65
C GLN A 758 2.30 15.12 -55.86
#